data_AF-A0A8H4CPX9-F1
#
_entry.id   AF-A0A8H4CPX9-F1
#
_cell.length_a   1.000
_cell.length_b   1.000
_cell.length_c   1.000
_cell.angle_alpha   90.00
_cell.angle_beta   90.00
_cell.angle_gamma   90.00
#
_symmetry.space_group_name_H-M   'P 1'
#
loop_
_entity.id
_entity.type
_entity.pdbx_description
1 polymer ?
#
loop_
_entity_poly.entity_id
_entity_poly.type
_entity_poly.pdbx_seq_one_letter_code
_entity_poly.pdbx_strand_id
1 'polypeptide(L)'
;MKISAIQFLVAVLKALPEARACMTCYPDNLQHPFATATMAALAVNATGCASAAFTNITLFGAQIHSVEANLVTDYSFNVPKGWTYSQPALDVQNATFCNVTVTYSHTTEDDNIVVEAWLPTEENYNGRLQAVGGGGWTAGRFILSYAAMINAVASGYATVTTDAGIPTAQNPTDWLLKSPGVLDTNALQNFGQVAMKDEAVIVKQLISSYYGQEPLYSYWNGCSQGGRMGMKVAQQYPDVYDGIMAAAPALNWAEFYINSIWPSFYMENTQQFPRDCELNALTALGIAACDSLDGVKDGLISDPEACRATFDPFGHVGDSFFCSTTNTTLKITQAAAAVANASWTGPRFSNGRFLYDGYEIGSDLSVIAPTSCTGEVCTSAGRANILFPWQAFVTKDPSATLPNITDGTFDTIYRAVKLTFASNMETGEVDLRDFRDAGGKLMTYHGLADQSISPGGTLRYYNKVADFVGNVTSFYKYYRVPGLEHCWGGNGGQPEHMFSQLRAWVENGTEPQSSPVVVTTSNNTAQQQILCPYPQKATMNTSCATLLPPPLRTSVSADTGAVWSSATSSKTIFIEHELASKTDIDGLTLIPPSGLDFATLFREDISKLTGENWTLQRVDRIANVNASGILLGSFTGNRSAITYQNGKSTSEGYELNVSPTAAVIGGTGARGMWWGTRTLLQLLVAHNGSLPVGTTIDAPAYETRGFMLDAGRKWYAPGFLKELCSYASFFKLSEFHYHLSDNYPLNRGKNESWQDVYSHFSLRPEDESLLPILHGRENETLSREDFADLQSHCAARGVTVIPEIEAPGHCLYLTKWKPELSLTKRDLLNLSHPDTIPTVKRIWSEFLPWFETKEVHVGADEYDATLADDYIGFVNEMSEFINSTTGKTIRIWGTEEPSENLTISKDVIIQHWQYGQSDPVLLANTGYEIINSEDWWAYMSIKNDHMPILPARYPQFFNESRVLNFADESGWQWTPADYNPFNKTEQLPDASPDNKGAILAAWNDNGPDASTQLEAYYAMRRGIALVGARSWSGSRGLKLVDNEVSSTIDVFSPLAPGQNLDRTLPPTGHTKSLVSWSRSEQDVAEVHLGKGSKGMNYTLTLNATGPFTLSGPDNTLSLRNDGSLVFNADGYLYPLRSVSVTDALELDPGHPGRIWVNVTTSTHDPVTVSTLPAEITIETDVLHGSVAWINGVFAGRFEVFVYGGRNTQFSWSQMAFVAPLDNVTESGLQSLVVRELQTNSTSYRR
;
A
#
# COMPACT_ATOMS: atom_id res chain seq x y z
N MET A 1 20.81 -49.71 -1.52
CA MET A 1 21.35 -49.32 -0.20
C MET A 1 20.34 -48.40 0.45
N LYS A 2 19.96 -48.68 1.70
CA LYS A 2 18.97 -47.97 2.52
C LYS A 2 19.37 -46.51 2.74
N ILE A 3 18.47 -45.53 2.57
CA ILE A 3 18.69 -44.17 3.07
C ILE A 3 17.40 -43.58 3.68
N SER A 4 17.34 -43.67 5.00
CA SER A 4 16.67 -42.77 5.94
C SER A 4 17.67 -41.68 6.33
N ALA A 5 17.28 -40.39 6.43
CA ALA A 5 17.90 -39.26 7.19
C ALA A 5 19.45 -39.06 7.16
N ILE A 6 20.21 -39.88 6.44
CA ILE A 6 21.66 -39.90 6.28
C ILE A 6 22.05 -39.11 5.02
N GLN A 7 21.15 -38.94 4.04
CA GLN A 7 21.49 -38.25 2.78
C GLN A 7 21.70 -36.75 2.94
N PHE A 8 21.07 -36.11 3.93
CA PHE A 8 21.23 -34.69 4.17
C PHE A 8 22.62 -34.36 4.76
N LEU A 9 23.10 -35.20 5.70
CA LEU A 9 24.43 -35.02 6.30
C LEU A 9 25.57 -35.42 5.34
N VAL A 10 25.34 -36.38 4.43
CA VAL A 10 26.33 -36.82 3.43
C VAL A 10 26.39 -35.90 2.20
N ALA A 11 25.31 -35.20 1.84
CA ALA A 11 25.34 -34.16 0.81
C ALA A 11 26.20 -32.96 1.23
N VAL A 12 26.12 -32.56 2.52
CA VAL A 12 26.96 -31.50 3.11
C VAL A 12 28.45 -31.90 3.12
N LEU A 13 28.78 -33.18 3.31
CA LEU A 13 30.16 -33.68 3.30
C LEU A 13 30.75 -33.95 1.90
N LYS A 14 29.93 -33.94 0.83
CA LYS A 14 30.39 -34.21 -0.55
C LYS A 14 30.72 -32.96 -1.37
N ALA A 15 30.53 -31.75 -0.83
CA ALA A 15 30.70 -30.49 -1.55
C ALA A 15 32.07 -29.77 -1.32
N LEU A 16 33.07 -30.43 -0.73
CA LEU A 16 34.40 -29.84 -0.51
C LEU A 16 35.52 -30.67 -1.18
N PRO A 17 36.13 -30.21 -2.28
CA PRO A 17 37.38 -30.75 -2.78
C PRO A 17 38.54 -29.89 -2.25
N GLU A 18 39.06 -30.19 -1.06
CA GLU A 18 40.46 -29.92 -0.63
C GLU A 18 40.59 -30.14 0.89
N ALA A 19 40.86 -31.39 1.31
CA ALA A 19 41.57 -31.74 2.56
C ALA A 19 41.64 -33.27 2.71
N ARG A 20 42.45 -33.94 1.90
CA ARG A 20 42.90 -35.31 2.20
C ARG A 20 44.27 -35.23 2.90
N ALA A 21 44.28 -35.31 4.22
CA ALA A 21 45.39 -35.91 4.97
C ALA A 21 44.98 -36.18 6.43
N CYS A 22 45.25 -37.42 6.88
CA CYS A 22 45.24 -37.91 8.26
C CYS A 22 43.90 -38.13 8.97
N MET A 23 43.35 -39.34 8.81
CA MET A 23 42.59 -40.01 9.88
C MET A 23 42.94 -41.50 9.89
N THR A 24 43.82 -41.91 10.82
CA THR A 24 43.91 -43.29 11.31
C THR A 24 44.51 -43.30 12.72
N CYS A 25 43.82 -44.02 13.63
CA CYS A 25 44.23 -44.46 14.99
C CYS A 25 44.14 -43.36 16.07
N TYR A 26 43.45 -43.50 17.22
CA TYR A 26 43.39 -44.61 18.20
C TYR A 26 42.08 -44.58 19.05
N PRO A 27 41.74 -45.66 19.77
CA PRO A 27 40.61 -45.79 20.71
C PRO A 27 40.99 -45.50 22.19
N ASP A 28 39.96 -45.41 23.04
CA ASP A 28 39.88 -45.60 24.52
C ASP A 28 41.04 -45.23 25.47
N ASN A 29 40.64 -44.51 26.53
CA ASN A 29 41.16 -44.46 27.92
C ASN A 29 42.39 -43.60 28.31
N LEU A 30 42.20 -42.95 29.49
CA LEU A 30 43.15 -42.54 30.56
C LEU A 30 43.85 -41.16 30.53
N GLN A 31 43.51 -40.37 31.58
CA GLN A 31 44.35 -39.63 32.56
C GLN A 31 45.59 -38.80 32.12
N HIS A 32 45.56 -37.48 32.44
CA HIS A 32 46.60 -36.50 32.91
C HIS A 32 48.09 -36.61 32.43
N PRO A 33 48.93 -35.52 32.37
CA PRO A 33 48.94 -34.33 33.26
C PRO A 33 49.37 -32.96 32.64
N PHE A 34 49.26 -31.95 33.51
CA PHE A 34 49.73 -30.56 33.48
C PHE A 34 50.99 -30.20 32.65
N ALA A 35 50.89 -29.05 31.96
CA ALA A 35 52.03 -28.16 31.71
C ALA A 35 51.66 -26.73 32.12
N THR A 36 52.43 -26.18 33.06
CA THR A 36 52.31 -24.86 33.67
C THR A 36 52.91 -23.77 32.80
N ALA A 37 52.18 -22.67 32.59
CA ALA A 37 52.73 -21.36 32.28
C ALA A 37 51.98 -20.28 33.08
N THR A 38 52.68 -19.68 34.04
CA THR A 38 52.37 -18.43 34.77
C THR A 38 53.04 -17.28 33.99
N MET A 39 52.61 -16.01 33.90
CA MET A 39 51.69 -15.07 34.57
C MET A 39 51.16 -14.12 33.45
N ALA A 40 50.08 -13.34 33.54
CA ALA A 40 49.66 -12.46 34.62
C ALA A 40 48.16 -12.19 34.56
N ALA A 41 47.53 -12.20 35.74
CA ALA A 41 46.12 -11.92 35.93
C ALA A 41 45.85 -10.42 35.84
N LEU A 42 45.05 -10.02 34.86
CA LEU A 42 44.04 -8.98 35.04
C LEU A 42 42.74 -9.72 35.36
N ALA A 43 42.32 -9.63 36.61
CA ALA A 43 41.08 -10.23 37.09
C ALA A 43 39.88 -9.49 36.46
N VAL A 44 39.35 -10.06 35.38
CA VAL A 44 37.93 -9.86 35.01
C VAL A 44 37.14 -10.78 35.94
N ASN A 45 36.10 -10.25 36.60
CA ASN A 45 35.30 -10.96 37.61
C ASN A 45 34.75 -12.29 37.07
N ALA A 46 35.45 -13.40 37.34
CA ALA A 46 35.06 -14.76 36.99
C ALA A 46 33.99 -15.37 37.92
N THR A 47 33.21 -14.53 38.61
CA THR A 47 32.30 -14.98 39.69
C THR A 47 30.89 -15.36 39.22
N GLY A 48 30.49 -15.04 37.98
CA GLY A 48 29.12 -15.24 37.51
C GLY A 48 28.79 -16.63 36.94
N CYS A 49 29.75 -17.29 36.26
CA CYS A 49 29.51 -18.55 35.56
C CYS A 49 29.93 -19.77 36.40
N ALA A 50 29.17 -20.07 37.45
CA ALA A 50 29.34 -21.26 38.27
C ALA A 50 27.97 -21.76 38.73
N SER A 51 27.80 -23.07 38.94
CA SER A 51 26.51 -23.64 39.38
C SER A 51 25.94 -22.97 40.63
N ALA A 52 26.80 -22.48 41.53
CA ALA A 52 26.39 -21.77 42.74
C ALA A 52 25.69 -20.41 42.47
N ALA A 53 25.83 -19.83 41.27
CA ALA A 53 25.11 -18.63 40.87
C ALA A 53 23.62 -18.91 40.52
N PHE A 54 23.23 -20.17 40.35
CA PHE A 54 21.91 -20.59 39.86
C PHE A 54 21.14 -21.44 40.87
N THR A 55 21.01 -20.96 42.11
CA THR A 55 20.51 -21.77 43.24
C THR A 55 18.99 -21.77 43.44
N ASN A 56 18.25 -20.87 42.79
CA ASN A 56 16.80 -20.69 42.98
C ASN A 56 15.96 -21.02 41.74
N ILE A 57 16.45 -21.90 40.86
CA ILE A 57 15.67 -22.31 39.69
C ILE A 57 14.53 -23.22 40.13
N THR A 58 13.30 -22.82 39.80
CA THR A 58 12.09 -23.56 40.14
C THR A 58 11.18 -23.71 38.92
N LEU A 59 10.48 -24.83 38.84
CA LEU A 59 9.49 -25.08 37.81
C LEU A 59 8.29 -25.78 38.46
N PHE A 60 7.09 -25.21 38.28
CA PHE A 60 5.89 -25.73 38.94
C PHE A 60 5.60 -27.16 38.46
N GLY A 61 5.40 -28.09 39.41
CA GLY A 61 5.11 -29.48 39.09
C GLY A 61 6.32 -30.31 38.64
N ALA A 62 7.53 -29.75 38.69
CA ALA A 62 8.76 -30.43 38.31
C ALA A 62 9.82 -30.41 39.44
N GLN A 63 10.73 -31.38 39.38
CA GLN A 63 11.89 -31.48 40.26
C GLN A 63 13.15 -31.18 39.44
N ILE A 64 13.92 -30.17 39.86
CA ILE A 64 15.25 -29.90 39.32
C ILE A 64 16.24 -30.90 39.92
N HIS A 65 16.95 -31.63 39.07
CA HIS A 65 17.94 -32.65 39.47
C HIS A 65 19.35 -32.08 39.52
N SER A 66 19.73 -31.30 38.51
CA SER A 66 21.05 -30.69 38.43
C SER A 66 21.03 -29.36 37.66
N VAL A 67 21.93 -28.47 38.06
CA VAL A 67 22.27 -27.25 37.32
C VAL A 67 23.79 -27.19 37.17
N GLU A 68 24.27 -27.34 35.95
CA GLU A 68 25.69 -27.33 35.59
C GLU A 68 26.00 -26.05 34.83
N ALA A 69 27.00 -25.28 35.26
CA ALA A 69 27.43 -24.06 34.56
C ALA A 69 28.92 -24.10 34.28
N ASN A 70 29.30 -23.87 33.01
CA ASN A 70 30.68 -23.91 32.54
C ASN A 70 30.96 -22.68 31.68
N LEU A 71 32.04 -21.96 32.00
CA LEU A 71 32.53 -20.86 31.16
C LEU A 71 33.20 -21.46 29.92
N VAL A 72 32.67 -21.14 28.75
CA VAL A 72 33.25 -21.50 27.46
C VAL A 72 34.01 -20.29 26.94
N THR A 73 35.30 -20.47 26.63
CA THR A 73 36.17 -19.46 26.00
C THR A 73 36.65 -19.98 24.65
N ASP A 74 37.10 -19.06 23.79
CA ASP A 74 37.72 -19.38 22.50
C ASP A 74 36.83 -20.24 21.57
N TYR A 75 35.51 -20.10 21.67
CA TYR A 75 34.57 -20.84 20.83
C TYR A 75 34.52 -20.21 19.44
N SER A 76 34.88 -20.98 18.42
CA SER A 76 34.78 -20.58 17.01
C SER A 76 33.91 -21.56 16.23
N PHE A 77 32.99 -21.02 15.44
CA PHE A 77 32.12 -21.82 14.57
C PHE A 77 31.71 -20.98 13.35
N ASN A 78 31.93 -21.53 12.16
CA ASN A 78 31.46 -20.93 10.93
C ASN A 78 30.00 -21.36 10.71
N VAL A 79 29.06 -20.42 10.84
CA VAL A 79 27.64 -20.63 10.57
C VAL A 79 27.38 -20.40 9.08
N PRO A 80 27.13 -21.46 8.28
CA PRO A 80 26.90 -21.32 6.85
C PRO A 80 25.59 -20.60 6.53
N LYS A 81 25.51 -20.04 5.32
CA LYS A 81 24.27 -19.44 4.80
C LYS A 81 23.11 -20.44 4.88
N GLY A 82 21.95 -19.96 5.36
CA GLY A 82 20.72 -20.74 5.48
C GLY A 82 20.57 -21.54 6.78
N TRP A 83 21.65 -21.80 7.51
CA TRP A 83 21.58 -22.60 8.75
C TRP A 83 20.87 -21.89 9.91
N THR A 84 20.76 -20.57 9.84
CA THR A 84 20.03 -19.70 10.79
C THR A 84 18.69 -19.21 10.25
N TYR A 85 18.27 -19.71 9.08
CA TYR A 85 16.96 -19.52 8.45
C TYR A 85 16.65 -18.06 8.05
N SER A 86 16.43 -17.20 9.04
CA SER A 86 15.92 -15.83 8.92
C SER A 86 16.97 -14.76 9.26
N GLN A 87 18.22 -15.20 9.45
CA GLN A 87 19.38 -14.39 9.82
C GLN A 87 20.53 -14.66 8.83
N PRO A 88 21.49 -13.72 8.67
CA PRO A 88 22.62 -13.92 7.78
C PRO A 88 23.59 -15.00 8.29
N ALA A 89 24.45 -15.50 7.39
CA ALA A 89 25.62 -16.29 7.75
C ALA A 89 26.55 -15.49 8.67
N LEU A 90 27.25 -16.18 9.57
CA LEU A 90 28.16 -15.54 10.53
C LEU A 90 29.36 -16.44 10.83
N ASP A 91 30.57 -15.90 10.66
CA ASP A 91 31.79 -16.57 11.08
C ASP A 91 32.14 -16.11 12.51
N VAL A 92 31.77 -16.92 13.50
CA VAL A 92 31.99 -16.60 14.91
C VAL A 92 33.39 -17.04 15.31
N GLN A 93 34.16 -16.11 15.86
CA GLN A 93 35.54 -16.35 16.29
C GLN A 93 35.75 -15.93 17.73
N ASN A 94 36.40 -16.78 18.53
CA ASN A 94 36.79 -16.52 19.92
C ASN A 94 35.64 -16.07 20.84
N ALA A 95 34.42 -16.59 20.65
CA ALA A 95 33.29 -16.25 21.49
C ALA A 95 33.48 -16.79 22.92
N THR A 96 33.05 -15.99 23.91
CA THR A 96 33.06 -16.35 25.32
C THR A 96 31.65 -16.22 25.88
N PHE A 97 31.15 -17.28 26.53
CA PHE A 97 29.81 -17.33 27.11
C PHE A 97 29.74 -18.37 28.23
N CYS A 98 28.75 -18.23 29.11
CA CYS A 98 28.42 -19.22 30.12
C CYS A 98 27.44 -20.24 29.55
N ASN A 99 27.85 -21.51 29.42
CA ASN A 99 26.94 -22.62 29.10
C ASN A 99 26.33 -23.13 30.41
N VAL A 100 25.01 -23.07 30.53
CA VAL A 100 24.24 -23.57 31.66
C VAL A 100 23.30 -24.68 31.21
N THR A 101 23.41 -25.84 31.83
CA THR A 101 22.55 -27.01 31.57
C THR A 101 21.72 -27.31 32.81
N VAL A 102 20.40 -27.38 32.65
CA VAL A 102 19.43 -27.71 33.70
C VAL A 102 18.76 -29.03 33.37
N THR A 103 18.86 -30.01 34.26
CA THR A 103 18.18 -31.31 34.14
C THR A 103 17.02 -31.38 35.11
N TYR A 104 15.83 -31.75 34.64
CA TYR A 104 14.62 -31.85 35.47
C TYR A 104 13.70 -32.99 35.03
N SER A 105 12.76 -33.35 35.90
CA SER A 105 11.65 -34.25 35.57
C SER A 105 10.34 -33.72 36.12
N HIS A 106 9.21 -34.05 35.50
CA HIS A 106 7.90 -33.76 36.02
C HIS A 106 7.55 -34.73 37.16
N THR A 107 6.95 -34.22 38.24
CA THR A 107 6.73 -34.99 39.48
C THR A 107 5.81 -36.21 39.34
N THR A 108 4.97 -36.23 38.30
CA THR A 108 4.04 -37.35 38.01
C THR A 108 4.50 -38.23 36.85
N GLU A 109 5.57 -37.86 36.16
CA GLU A 109 6.01 -38.52 34.93
C GLU A 109 7.40 -39.15 35.09
N ASP A 110 7.66 -40.20 34.32
CA ASP A 110 8.98 -40.82 34.19
C ASP A 110 9.70 -40.21 32.98
N ASP A 111 10.11 -38.95 33.11
CA ASP A 111 10.87 -38.20 32.11
C ASP A 111 12.17 -37.62 32.67
N ASN A 112 13.10 -37.28 31.79
CA ASN A 112 14.34 -36.62 32.16
C ASN A 112 14.72 -35.65 31.06
N ILE A 113 14.38 -34.37 31.25
CA ILE A 113 14.46 -33.32 30.23
C ILE A 113 15.65 -32.42 30.54
N VAL A 114 16.36 -32.02 29.49
CA VAL A 114 17.46 -31.08 29.60
C VAL A 114 17.16 -29.79 28.85
N VAL A 115 17.41 -28.68 29.53
CA VAL A 115 17.42 -27.32 28.98
C VAL A 115 18.85 -26.81 28.98
N GLU A 116 19.34 -26.39 27.82
CA GLU A 116 20.69 -25.85 27.65
C GLU A 116 20.60 -24.39 27.22
N ALA A 117 21.20 -23.50 28.01
CA ALA A 117 21.22 -22.07 27.78
C ALA A 117 22.65 -21.55 27.64
N TRP A 118 22.89 -20.69 26.65
CA TRP A 118 24.17 -19.98 26.51
C TRP A 118 23.97 -18.50 26.80
N LEU A 119 24.69 -18.01 27.80
CA LEU A 119 24.59 -16.64 28.29
C LEU A 119 25.87 -15.88 27.91
N PRO A 120 25.82 -14.88 27.00
CA PRO A 120 27.00 -14.07 26.68
C PRO A 120 27.59 -13.39 27.94
N THR A 121 28.80 -12.87 27.84
CA THR A 121 29.35 -12.03 28.91
C THR A 121 28.45 -10.81 29.15
N GLU A 122 28.45 -10.27 30.37
CA GLU A 122 27.64 -9.09 30.73
C GLU A 122 27.89 -7.90 29.79
N GLU A 123 29.14 -7.71 29.36
CA GLU A 123 29.52 -6.67 28.38
C GLU A 123 28.89 -6.86 26.98
N ASN A 124 28.58 -8.10 26.59
CA ASN A 124 28.04 -8.44 25.28
C ASN A 124 26.53 -8.71 25.31
N TYR A 125 25.92 -8.81 26.49
CA TYR A 125 24.50 -9.08 26.62
C TYR A 125 23.68 -7.83 26.31
N ASN A 126 22.74 -7.97 25.38
CA ASN A 126 21.96 -6.85 24.84
C ASN A 126 20.55 -6.74 25.46
N GLY A 127 20.28 -7.49 26.54
CA GLY A 127 18.97 -7.53 27.21
C GLY A 127 17.93 -8.44 26.56
N ARG A 128 18.29 -9.27 25.55
CA ARG A 128 17.31 -10.07 24.79
C ARG A 128 17.55 -11.58 24.91
N LEU A 129 16.46 -12.34 24.85
CA LEU A 129 16.47 -13.80 24.73
C LEU A 129 16.12 -14.21 23.29
N GLN A 130 16.83 -15.17 22.70
CA GLN A 130 16.44 -15.85 21.46
C GLN A 130 16.44 -17.36 21.69
N ALA A 131 15.27 -17.96 21.86
CA ALA A 131 15.10 -19.41 21.90
C ALA A 131 15.17 -20.01 20.48
N VAL A 132 15.70 -21.22 20.37
CA VAL A 132 15.85 -21.92 19.09
C VAL A 132 15.21 -23.30 19.12
N GLY A 133 14.52 -23.62 18.03
CA GLY A 133 13.77 -24.88 17.90
C GLY A 133 14.56 -26.06 17.35
N GLY A 134 13.83 -27.18 17.24
CA GLY A 134 14.30 -28.46 16.73
C GLY A 134 14.18 -28.65 15.21
N GLY A 135 14.39 -29.89 14.78
CA GLY A 135 14.28 -30.32 13.38
C GLY A 135 13.83 -31.78 13.29
N GLY A 136 12.98 -32.11 12.32
CA GLY A 136 12.44 -33.47 12.16
C GLY A 136 11.79 -34.00 13.45
N TRP A 137 12.30 -35.12 13.96
CA TRP A 137 11.83 -35.77 15.21
C TRP A 137 12.72 -35.44 16.42
N THR A 138 13.50 -34.37 16.35
CA THR A 138 14.38 -33.89 17.43
C THR A 138 13.89 -32.53 17.94
N ALA A 139 13.82 -32.33 19.26
CA ALA A 139 13.36 -31.07 19.86
C ALA A 139 14.41 -29.96 19.85
N GLY A 140 15.71 -30.31 19.89
CA GLY A 140 16.81 -29.36 19.97
C GLY A 140 18.14 -30.05 20.22
N ARG A 141 19.14 -29.30 20.70
CA ARG A 141 20.48 -29.83 21.11
C ARG A 141 21.22 -30.63 20.02
N PHE A 142 21.06 -30.22 18.77
CA PHE A 142 21.78 -30.79 17.63
C PHE A 142 22.48 -29.68 16.83
N ILE A 143 23.24 -30.07 15.80
CA ILE A 143 24.17 -29.15 15.11
C ILE A 143 23.52 -27.85 14.60
N LEU A 144 22.27 -27.89 14.10
CA LEU A 144 21.59 -26.66 13.64
C LEU A 144 21.11 -25.80 14.81
N SER A 145 20.66 -26.40 15.92
CA SER A 145 20.37 -25.65 17.14
C SER A 145 21.62 -24.94 17.65
N TYR A 146 22.77 -25.62 17.71
CA TYR A 146 24.03 -24.99 18.15
C TYR A 146 24.51 -23.90 17.20
N ALA A 147 24.33 -24.05 15.89
CA ALA A 147 24.61 -23.00 14.91
C ALA A 147 23.73 -21.75 15.12
N ALA A 148 22.44 -21.95 15.42
CA ALA A 148 21.53 -20.86 15.76
C ALA A 148 21.85 -20.22 17.12
N MET A 149 22.21 -21.02 18.12
CA MET A 149 22.61 -20.54 19.45
C MET A 149 23.88 -19.70 19.38
N ILE A 150 24.93 -20.15 18.67
CA ILE A 150 26.17 -19.35 18.58
C ILE A 150 25.93 -18.04 17.81
N ASN A 151 25.08 -18.06 16.78
CA ASN A 151 24.69 -16.85 16.06
C ASN A 151 23.95 -15.85 16.97
N ALA A 152 23.07 -16.34 17.84
CA ALA A 152 22.37 -15.53 18.84
C ALA A 152 23.33 -14.93 19.87
N VAL A 153 24.24 -15.74 20.43
CA VAL A 153 25.28 -15.29 21.38
C VAL A 153 26.17 -14.22 20.74
N ALA A 154 26.65 -14.44 19.52
CA ALA A 154 27.48 -13.48 18.81
C ALA A 154 26.73 -12.18 18.46
N SER A 155 25.40 -12.23 18.40
CA SER A 155 24.51 -11.06 18.24
C SER A 155 24.10 -10.43 19.58
N GLY A 156 24.63 -10.92 20.71
CA GLY A 156 24.41 -10.40 22.05
C GLY A 156 23.18 -10.94 22.78
N TYR A 157 22.51 -11.96 22.26
CA TYR A 157 21.35 -12.59 22.89
C TYR A 157 21.78 -13.67 23.87
N ALA A 158 21.06 -13.79 24.98
CA ALA A 158 20.99 -15.08 25.68
C ALA A 158 20.16 -16.04 24.82
N THR A 159 20.51 -17.32 24.79
CA THR A 159 19.83 -18.32 23.93
C THR A 159 19.57 -19.61 24.68
N VAL A 160 18.53 -20.35 24.28
CA VAL A 160 18.14 -21.63 24.89
C VAL A 160 17.68 -22.64 23.85
N THR A 161 17.86 -23.92 24.17
CA THR A 161 17.25 -25.07 23.47
C THR A 161 16.99 -26.21 24.46
N THR A 162 16.11 -27.15 24.11
CA THR A 162 15.80 -28.34 24.91
C THR A 162 15.85 -29.63 24.11
N ASP A 163 16.17 -30.76 24.74
CA ASP A 163 15.97 -32.08 24.14
C ASP A 163 14.56 -32.64 24.35
N ALA A 164 13.70 -31.95 25.11
CA ALA A 164 12.36 -32.40 25.49
C ALA A 164 12.32 -33.82 26.10
N GLY A 165 13.43 -34.30 26.68
CA GLY A 165 13.56 -35.64 27.24
C GLY A 165 13.53 -36.77 26.22
N ILE A 166 13.72 -36.46 24.93
CA ILE A 166 13.84 -37.45 23.86
C ILE A 166 15.28 -37.51 23.35
N PRO A 167 15.77 -38.70 22.95
CA PRO A 167 17.11 -38.83 22.40
C PRO A 167 17.23 -38.08 21.08
N THR A 168 18.45 -37.65 20.75
CA THR A 168 18.79 -37.08 19.42
C THR A 168 18.79 -38.14 18.30
N ALA A 169 18.19 -39.31 18.56
CA ALA A 169 18.10 -40.44 17.64
C ALA A 169 17.17 -40.12 16.46
N GLN A 170 17.57 -40.55 15.26
CA GLN A 170 16.80 -40.31 14.04
C GLN A 170 15.56 -41.20 13.91
N ASN A 171 15.47 -42.31 14.65
CA ASN A 171 14.36 -43.24 14.55
C ASN A 171 13.31 -42.94 15.65
N PRO A 172 12.14 -42.40 15.31
CA PRO A 172 11.18 -41.97 16.33
C PRO A 172 10.57 -43.14 17.10
N THR A 173 10.59 -44.37 16.55
CA THR A 173 10.07 -45.55 17.27
C THR A 173 10.81 -45.83 18.57
N ASP A 174 12.05 -45.34 18.70
CA ASP A 174 12.92 -45.62 19.84
C ASP A 174 12.45 -44.91 21.12
N TRP A 175 11.65 -43.85 21.00
CA TRP A 175 11.09 -43.10 22.13
C TRP A 175 9.57 -42.94 22.08
N LEU A 176 8.94 -43.10 20.91
CA LEU A 176 7.49 -42.96 20.77
C LEU A 176 6.71 -44.10 21.44
N LEU A 177 7.33 -45.26 21.66
CA LEU A 177 6.72 -46.44 22.28
C LEU A 177 7.45 -46.79 23.59
N LYS A 178 6.72 -46.85 24.71
CA LYS A 178 7.27 -47.40 25.97
C LYS A 178 7.49 -48.91 25.87
N SER A 179 6.60 -49.59 25.14
CA SER A 179 6.66 -51.01 24.83
C SER A 179 5.72 -51.33 23.65
N PRO A 180 5.82 -52.50 23.00
CA PRO A 180 4.87 -52.88 21.95
C PRO A 180 3.41 -52.73 22.41
N GLY A 181 2.60 -51.99 21.65
CA GLY A 181 1.20 -51.67 21.96
C GLY A 181 0.99 -50.40 22.79
N VAL A 182 2.03 -49.84 23.43
CA VAL A 182 1.92 -48.72 24.37
C VAL A 182 2.70 -47.50 23.87
N LEU A 183 1.97 -46.44 23.53
CA LEU A 183 2.55 -45.14 23.18
C LEU A 183 3.10 -44.44 24.43
N ASP A 184 4.25 -43.79 24.28
CA ASP A 184 4.74 -42.83 25.26
C ASP A 184 4.10 -41.46 25.03
N THR A 185 2.92 -41.27 25.62
CA THR A 185 2.21 -39.99 25.51
C THR A 185 2.96 -38.84 26.19
N ASN A 186 3.78 -39.13 27.19
CA ASN A 186 4.52 -38.11 27.93
C ASN A 186 5.67 -37.57 27.09
N ALA A 187 6.47 -38.47 26.52
CA ALA A 187 7.52 -38.09 25.57
C ALA A 187 6.94 -37.31 24.38
N LEU A 188 5.77 -37.73 23.88
CA LEU A 188 5.08 -37.04 22.80
C LEU A 188 4.57 -35.64 23.21
N GLN A 189 4.08 -35.47 24.43
CA GLN A 189 3.65 -34.18 24.96
C GLN A 189 4.85 -33.25 25.24
N ASN A 190 5.96 -33.78 25.73
CA ASN A 190 7.19 -33.01 25.92
C ASN A 190 7.72 -32.50 24.57
N PHE A 191 7.84 -33.39 23.58
CA PHE A 191 8.20 -33.02 22.21
C PHE A 191 7.20 -32.06 21.57
N GLY A 192 5.91 -32.26 21.86
CA GLY A 192 4.79 -31.59 21.22
C GLY A 192 4.45 -30.21 21.78
N GLN A 193 4.60 -29.99 23.10
CA GLN A 193 4.10 -28.76 23.74
C GLN A 193 4.72 -28.40 25.11
N VAL A 194 5.03 -29.36 25.98
CA VAL A 194 5.32 -29.06 27.40
C VAL A 194 6.72 -28.44 27.57
N ALA A 195 7.74 -29.08 27.01
CA ALA A 195 9.14 -28.67 27.21
C ALA A 195 9.45 -27.25 26.67
N MET A 196 8.69 -26.76 25.69
CA MET A 196 8.83 -25.39 25.15
C MET A 196 8.44 -24.30 26.16
N LYS A 197 7.45 -24.57 27.02
CA LYS A 197 7.10 -23.66 28.11
C LYS A 197 8.16 -23.71 29.19
N ASP A 198 8.57 -24.92 29.55
CA ASP A 198 9.52 -25.15 30.64
C ASP A 198 10.88 -24.52 30.33
N GLU A 199 11.37 -24.65 29.10
CA GLU A 199 12.62 -24.00 28.68
C GLU A 199 12.55 -22.47 28.78
N ALA A 200 11.40 -21.87 28.41
CA ALA A 200 11.19 -20.43 28.49
C ALA A 200 11.21 -19.94 29.95
N VAL A 201 10.53 -20.66 30.84
CA VAL A 201 10.48 -20.35 32.28
C VAL A 201 11.84 -20.54 32.95
N ILE A 202 12.55 -21.60 32.60
CA ILE A 202 13.88 -21.90 33.15
C ILE A 202 14.88 -20.84 32.67
N VAL A 203 14.96 -20.55 31.38
CA VAL A 203 15.97 -19.60 30.87
C VAL A 203 15.77 -18.19 31.40
N LYS A 204 14.53 -17.72 31.57
CA LYS A 204 14.27 -16.39 32.14
C LYS A 204 14.78 -16.28 33.58
N GLN A 205 14.66 -17.36 34.37
CA GLN A 205 15.28 -17.43 35.71
C GLN A 205 16.80 -17.49 35.67
N LEU A 206 17.39 -18.20 34.68
CA LEU A 206 18.84 -18.25 34.48
C LEU A 206 19.39 -16.86 34.11
N ILE A 207 18.72 -16.14 33.20
CA ILE A 207 19.06 -14.77 32.79
C ILE A 207 18.97 -13.83 34.01
N SER A 208 17.87 -13.89 34.77
CA SER A 208 17.71 -13.07 35.98
C SER A 208 18.77 -13.36 37.04
N SER A 209 19.17 -14.62 37.20
CA SER A 209 20.22 -15.00 38.16
C SER A 209 21.60 -14.50 37.73
N TYR A 210 21.90 -14.53 36.42
CA TYR A 210 23.21 -14.20 35.88
C TYR A 210 23.42 -12.70 35.65
N TYR A 211 22.40 -11.98 35.17
CA TYR A 211 22.49 -10.54 34.83
C TYR A 211 21.76 -9.62 35.83
N GLY A 212 21.07 -10.18 36.83
CA GLY A 212 20.33 -9.42 37.83
C GLY A 212 19.00 -8.81 37.34
N GLN A 213 18.57 -9.11 36.11
CA GLN A 213 17.32 -8.64 35.52
C GLN A 213 16.75 -9.67 34.53
N GLU A 214 15.43 -9.67 34.35
CA GLU A 214 14.76 -10.44 33.29
C GLU A 214 15.10 -9.88 31.90
N PRO A 215 14.98 -10.69 30.82
CA PRO A 215 15.16 -10.16 29.47
C PRO A 215 14.09 -9.10 29.16
N LEU A 216 14.51 -8.01 28.52
CA LEU A 216 13.61 -6.93 28.07
C LEU A 216 12.66 -7.41 26.97
N TYR A 217 13.16 -8.29 26.10
CA TYR A 217 12.41 -8.90 25.01
C TYR A 217 12.85 -10.36 24.82
N SER A 218 11.90 -11.22 24.50
CA SER A 218 12.06 -12.66 24.32
C SER A 218 11.59 -13.07 22.93
N TYR A 219 12.45 -13.76 22.19
CA TYR A 219 12.21 -14.16 20.81
C TYR A 219 12.30 -15.67 20.61
N TRP A 220 11.57 -16.18 19.62
CA TRP A 220 11.72 -17.53 19.07
C TRP A 220 12.22 -17.47 17.62
N ASN A 221 13.20 -18.32 17.26
CA ASN A 221 13.62 -18.53 15.88
C ASN A 221 13.73 -20.01 15.56
N GLY A 222 12.92 -20.51 14.62
CA GLY A 222 12.99 -21.91 14.21
C GLY A 222 12.33 -22.18 12.87
N CYS A 223 12.80 -23.25 12.21
CA CYS A 223 12.23 -23.74 10.96
C CYS A 223 11.73 -25.18 11.08
N SER A 224 10.77 -25.59 10.24
CA SER A 224 10.27 -26.97 10.21
C SER A 224 9.60 -27.37 11.54
N GLN A 225 10.14 -28.37 12.24
CA GLN A 225 9.76 -28.70 13.61
C GLN A 225 9.95 -27.50 14.56
N GLY A 226 11.03 -26.74 14.43
CA GLY A 226 11.23 -25.51 15.20
C GLY A 226 10.22 -24.41 14.84
N GLY A 227 9.75 -24.38 13.59
CA GLY A 227 8.65 -23.51 13.17
C GLY A 227 7.33 -23.93 13.83
N ARG A 228 7.02 -25.23 13.85
CA ARG A 228 5.86 -25.79 14.57
C ARG A 228 5.91 -25.45 16.06
N MET A 229 7.07 -25.61 16.69
CA MET A 229 7.28 -25.29 18.11
C MET A 229 6.95 -23.83 18.39
N GLY A 230 7.46 -22.89 17.58
CA GLY A 230 7.11 -21.47 17.69
C GLY A 230 5.60 -21.21 17.53
N MET A 231 4.96 -21.84 16.54
CA MET A 231 3.51 -21.74 16.36
C MET A 231 2.72 -22.31 17.54
N LYS A 232 3.18 -23.43 18.11
CA LYS A 232 2.55 -24.06 19.28
C LYS A 232 2.64 -23.18 20.52
N VAL A 233 3.78 -22.52 20.71
CA VAL A 233 3.96 -21.56 21.79
C VAL A 233 3.02 -20.36 21.62
N ALA A 234 2.90 -19.81 20.41
CA ALA A 234 1.93 -18.73 20.14
C ALA A 234 0.48 -19.15 20.46
N GLN A 235 0.12 -20.40 20.15
CA GLN A 235 -1.23 -20.93 20.38
C GLN A 235 -1.54 -21.19 21.87
N GLN A 236 -0.55 -21.61 22.67
CA GLN A 236 -0.81 -22.17 24.00
C GLN A 236 -0.19 -21.39 25.15
N TYR A 237 0.90 -20.67 24.90
CA TYR A 237 1.65 -19.89 25.89
C TYR A 237 1.92 -18.48 25.33
N PRO A 238 0.86 -17.69 25.14
CA PRO A 238 0.91 -16.45 24.36
C PRO A 238 1.84 -15.36 24.91
N ASP A 239 2.25 -15.46 26.17
CA ASP A 239 3.01 -14.45 26.92
C ASP A 239 4.49 -14.79 27.11
N VAL A 240 4.95 -15.96 26.63
CA VAL A 240 6.34 -16.39 26.91
C VAL A 240 7.37 -15.81 25.93
N TYR A 241 6.96 -15.41 24.72
CA TYR A 241 7.81 -14.70 23.74
C TYR A 241 7.05 -13.52 23.10
N ASP A 242 7.73 -12.38 22.98
CA ASP A 242 7.20 -11.16 22.36
C ASP A 242 7.24 -11.23 20.82
N GLY A 243 8.20 -11.97 20.26
CA GLY A 243 8.39 -12.13 18.83
C GLY A 243 8.69 -13.56 18.41
N ILE A 244 7.95 -14.11 17.45
CA ILE A 244 8.14 -15.48 16.95
C ILE A 244 8.43 -15.45 15.45
N MET A 245 9.60 -15.98 15.07
CA MET A 245 9.94 -16.33 13.69
C MET A 245 9.74 -17.83 13.48
N ALA A 246 8.65 -18.19 12.83
CA ALA A 246 8.26 -19.57 12.56
C ALA A 246 8.36 -19.88 11.06
N ALA A 247 9.53 -20.33 10.62
CA ALA A 247 9.82 -20.66 9.22
C ALA A 247 9.34 -22.07 8.85
N ALA A 248 8.84 -22.24 7.62
CA ALA A 248 8.28 -23.47 7.05
C ALA A 248 7.62 -24.37 8.13
N PRO A 249 6.62 -23.87 8.87
CA PRO A 249 6.20 -24.53 10.10
C PRO A 249 5.47 -25.82 9.78
N ALA A 250 5.84 -26.92 10.45
CA ALA A 250 5.15 -28.21 10.34
C ALA A 250 3.80 -28.15 11.08
N LEU A 251 2.85 -27.43 10.52
CA LEU A 251 1.50 -27.28 11.07
C LEU A 251 0.63 -28.48 10.74
N ASN A 252 -0.43 -28.69 11.52
CA ASN A 252 -1.42 -29.74 11.27
C ASN A 252 -0.78 -31.13 11.09
N TRP A 253 0.00 -31.58 12.08
CA TRP A 253 0.96 -32.68 11.93
C TRP A 253 0.34 -33.97 11.41
N ALA A 254 -0.93 -34.26 11.74
CA ALA A 254 -1.58 -35.43 11.20
C ALA A 254 -1.79 -35.34 9.68
N GLU A 255 -2.27 -34.19 9.19
CA GLU A 255 -2.48 -33.95 7.77
C GLU A 255 -1.17 -33.75 7.02
N PHE A 256 -0.24 -32.97 7.57
CA PHE A 256 1.11 -32.77 7.01
C PHE A 256 1.84 -34.11 6.84
N TYR A 257 1.90 -34.93 7.90
CA TYR A 257 2.60 -36.20 7.86
C TYR A 257 1.98 -37.13 6.82
N ILE A 258 0.65 -37.13 6.71
CA ILE A 258 -0.06 -37.96 5.74
C ILE A 258 0.15 -37.49 4.30
N ASN A 259 0.35 -36.19 4.08
CA ASN A 259 0.77 -35.66 2.78
C ASN A 259 2.17 -36.18 2.39
N SER A 260 3.12 -36.25 3.34
CA SER A 260 4.49 -36.72 3.05
C SER A 260 4.58 -38.20 2.61
N ILE A 261 3.62 -39.03 3.03
CA ILE A 261 3.59 -40.45 2.63
C ILE A 261 2.78 -40.68 1.35
N TRP A 262 1.97 -39.70 0.93
CA TRP A 262 0.98 -39.84 -0.14
C TRP A 262 1.58 -40.23 -1.50
N PRO A 263 2.67 -39.60 -2.00
CA PRO A 263 3.27 -39.99 -3.28
C PRO A 263 3.76 -41.43 -3.29
N SER A 264 4.43 -41.85 -2.21
CA SER A 264 4.91 -43.22 -2.05
C SER A 264 3.76 -44.22 -1.94
N PHE A 265 2.70 -43.85 -1.22
CA PHE A 265 1.48 -44.63 -1.13
C PHE A 265 0.81 -44.78 -2.50
N TYR A 266 0.67 -43.69 -3.27
CA TYR A 266 0.05 -43.70 -4.59
C TYR A 266 0.80 -44.62 -5.56
N MET A 267 2.13 -44.54 -5.59
CA MET A 267 2.97 -45.43 -6.40
C MET A 267 2.81 -46.90 -6.01
N GLU A 268 2.82 -47.22 -4.72
CA GLU A 268 2.64 -48.58 -4.22
C GLU A 268 1.20 -49.11 -4.43
N ASN A 269 0.19 -48.26 -4.36
CA ASN A 269 -1.20 -48.65 -4.60
C ASN A 269 -1.47 -48.90 -6.10
N THR A 270 -0.91 -48.05 -6.97
CA THR A 270 -1.12 -48.14 -8.43
C THR A 270 -0.08 -48.99 -9.16
N GLN A 271 0.99 -49.40 -8.46
CA GLN A 271 2.16 -50.10 -9.02
C GLN A 271 2.81 -49.31 -10.18
N GLN A 272 2.82 -47.97 -10.08
CA GLN A 272 3.44 -47.05 -11.04
C GLN A 272 4.71 -46.45 -10.43
N PHE A 273 5.87 -46.75 -11.03
CA PHE A 273 7.19 -46.33 -10.53
C PHE A 273 7.99 -45.64 -11.64
N PRO A 274 7.72 -44.36 -11.95
CA PRO A 274 8.49 -43.62 -12.95
C PRO A 274 9.93 -43.42 -12.51
N ARG A 275 10.84 -43.17 -13.46
CA ARG A 275 12.22 -42.80 -13.10
C ARG A 275 12.27 -41.41 -12.48
N ASP A 276 13.21 -41.19 -11.58
CA ASP A 276 13.55 -39.88 -11.02
C ASP A 276 13.75 -38.80 -12.10
N CYS A 277 14.47 -39.13 -13.17
CA CYS A 277 14.73 -38.20 -14.26
C CYS A 277 13.47 -37.81 -15.06
N GLU A 278 12.42 -38.65 -15.09
CA GLU A 278 11.12 -38.27 -15.68
C GLU A 278 10.39 -37.24 -14.81
N LEU A 279 10.41 -37.44 -13.48
CA LEU A 279 9.82 -36.51 -12.52
C LEU A 279 10.55 -35.17 -12.50
N ASN A 280 11.88 -35.19 -12.61
CA ASN A 280 12.69 -33.98 -12.75
C ASN A 280 12.40 -33.25 -14.07
N ALA A 281 12.20 -33.99 -15.17
CA ALA A 281 11.80 -33.39 -16.44
C ALA A 281 10.42 -32.71 -16.34
N LEU A 282 9.44 -33.33 -15.69
CA LEU A 282 8.12 -32.73 -15.45
C LEU A 282 8.19 -31.49 -14.57
N THR A 283 8.99 -31.52 -13.50
CA THR A 283 9.22 -30.36 -12.61
C THR A 283 9.84 -29.20 -13.40
N ALA A 284 10.86 -29.47 -14.22
CA ALA A 284 11.49 -28.47 -15.08
C ALA A 284 10.54 -27.90 -16.14
N LEU A 285 9.68 -28.74 -16.74
CA LEU A 285 8.63 -28.29 -17.66
C LEU A 285 7.60 -27.41 -16.95
N GLY A 286 7.21 -27.76 -15.72
CA GLY A 286 6.31 -26.97 -14.90
C GLY A 286 6.88 -25.60 -14.56
N ILE A 287 8.13 -25.54 -14.08
CA ILE A 287 8.83 -24.27 -13.85
C ILE A 287 8.88 -23.44 -15.14
N ALA A 288 9.31 -24.03 -16.25
CA ALA A 288 9.42 -23.31 -17.51
C ALA A 288 8.07 -22.78 -18.04
N ALA A 289 6.97 -23.50 -17.82
CA ALA A 289 5.63 -23.09 -18.20
C ALA A 289 5.06 -21.98 -17.30
N CYS A 290 5.50 -21.92 -16.04
CA CYS A 290 4.96 -21.04 -15.03
C CYS A 290 5.82 -19.82 -14.68
N ASP A 291 7.10 -19.83 -15.05
CA ASP A 291 8.11 -18.79 -14.77
C ASP A 291 7.56 -17.38 -15.03
N SER A 292 7.07 -17.13 -16.24
CA SER A 292 6.61 -15.78 -16.65
C SER A 292 5.23 -15.37 -16.11
N LEU A 293 4.55 -16.19 -15.29
CA LEU A 293 3.19 -15.89 -14.84
C LEU A 293 3.14 -14.72 -13.84
N ASP A 294 4.25 -14.42 -13.16
CA ASP A 294 4.38 -13.26 -12.27
C ASP A 294 4.94 -12.00 -12.97
N GLY A 295 5.21 -12.10 -14.28
CA GLY A 295 5.77 -11.03 -15.12
C GLY A 295 7.30 -10.96 -15.11
N VAL A 296 8.01 -11.74 -14.29
CA VAL A 296 9.47 -11.91 -14.31
C VAL A 296 9.81 -13.22 -15.01
N LYS A 297 10.97 -13.29 -15.68
CA LYS A 297 11.52 -14.57 -16.17
C LYS A 297 12.85 -14.86 -15.50
N ASP A 298 12.79 -15.43 -14.31
CA ASP A 298 13.95 -15.68 -13.44
C ASP A 298 14.16 -17.17 -13.11
N GLY A 299 13.27 -18.03 -13.59
CA GLY A 299 13.27 -19.47 -13.35
C GLY A 299 12.58 -19.87 -12.05
N LEU A 300 11.78 -18.99 -11.45
CA LEU A 300 11.04 -19.23 -10.21
C LEU A 300 9.54 -19.28 -10.46
N ILE A 301 8.79 -19.89 -9.53
CA ILE A 301 7.33 -19.84 -9.54
C ILE A 301 6.88 -18.98 -8.36
N SER A 302 6.54 -17.71 -8.62
CA SER A 302 6.04 -16.80 -7.56
C SER A 302 4.51 -16.77 -7.45
N ASP A 303 3.80 -17.29 -8.46
CA ASP A 303 2.33 -17.44 -8.46
C ASP A 303 1.92 -18.92 -8.61
N PRO A 304 1.94 -19.71 -7.51
CA PRO A 304 1.59 -21.12 -7.56
C PRO A 304 0.14 -21.37 -7.98
N GLU A 305 -0.77 -20.45 -7.65
CA GLU A 305 -2.18 -20.56 -8.00
C GLU A 305 -2.38 -20.47 -9.53
N ALA A 306 -1.75 -19.48 -10.18
CA ALA A 306 -1.77 -19.35 -11.64
C ALA A 306 -1.07 -20.53 -12.33
N CYS A 307 0.04 -21.03 -11.74
CA CYS A 307 0.76 -22.17 -12.27
C CYS A 307 -0.08 -23.44 -12.30
N ARG A 308 -0.77 -23.75 -11.20
CA ARG A 308 -1.69 -24.91 -11.10
C ARG A 308 -2.85 -24.85 -12.10
N ALA A 309 -3.29 -23.65 -12.47
CA ALA A 309 -4.34 -23.46 -13.47
C ALA A 309 -3.84 -23.67 -14.91
N THR A 310 -2.53 -23.54 -15.15
CA THR A 310 -1.93 -23.50 -16.49
C THR A 310 -1.23 -24.80 -16.87
N PHE A 311 -0.53 -25.44 -15.93
CA PHE A 311 0.32 -26.59 -16.22
C PHE A 311 -0.40 -27.93 -15.98
N ASP A 312 -0.51 -28.74 -17.03
CA ASP A 312 -1.03 -30.11 -16.98
C ASP A 312 0.08 -31.12 -17.32
N PRO A 313 0.54 -31.97 -16.37
CA PRO A 313 1.58 -32.95 -16.64
C PRO A 313 1.18 -34.01 -17.68
N PHE A 314 -0.12 -34.26 -17.88
CA PHE A 314 -0.56 -35.26 -18.86
C PHE A 314 -0.38 -34.79 -20.31
N GLY A 315 -0.33 -33.47 -20.54
CA GLY A 315 -0.05 -32.88 -21.86
C GLY A 315 1.37 -33.18 -22.38
N HIS A 316 2.28 -33.59 -21.50
CA HIS A 316 3.68 -33.85 -21.80
C HIS A 316 4.02 -35.34 -21.96
N VAL A 317 3.03 -36.23 -21.88
CA VAL A 317 3.26 -37.67 -22.08
C VAL A 317 3.73 -37.92 -23.52
N GLY A 318 4.89 -38.58 -23.65
CA GLY A 318 5.55 -38.86 -24.93
C GLY A 318 6.62 -37.85 -25.34
N ASP A 319 6.74 -36.71 -24.66
CA ASP A 319 7.82 -35.74 -24.88
C ASP A 319 9.17 -36.36 -24.55
N SER A 320 10.18 -36.01 -25.35
CA SER A 320 11.53 -36.56 -25.22
C SER A 320 12.41 -35.67 -24.34
N PHE A 321 13.15 -36.27 -23.42
CA PHE A 321 14.08 -35.58 -22.54
C PHE A 321 15.36 -36.40 -22.35
N PHE A 322 16.46 -35.75 -21.99
CA PHE A 322 17.72 -36.43 -21.69
C PHE A 322 17.75 -36.86 -20.22
N CYS A 323 17.84 -38.16 -19.97
CA CYS A 323 17.93 -38.70 -18.62
C CYS A 323 19.40 -38.88 -18.23
N SER A 324 19.88 -38.07 -17.29
CA SER A 324 21.27 -38.12 -16.82
C SER A 324 21.63 -39.44 -16.14
N THR A 325 20.66 -40.11 -15.49
CA THR A 325 20.90 -41.37 -14.77
C THR A 325 21.08 -42.57 -15.71
N THR A 326 20.48 -42.56 -16.89
CA THR A 326 20.68 -43.60 -17.93
C THR A 326 21.64 -43.18 -19.03
N ASN A 327 22.01 -41.90 -19.08
CA ASN A 327 22.80 -41.28 -20.14
C ASN A 327 22.19 -41.49 -21.55
N THR A 328 20.86 -41.46 -21.63
CA THR A 328 20.09 -41.70 -22.87
C THR A 328 18.87 -40.77 -22.93
N THR A 329 18.35 -40.56 -24.14
CA THR A 329 17.06 -39.87 -24.35
C THR A 329 15.90 -40.83 -24.06
N LEU A 330 15.02 -40.43 -23.16
CA LEU A 330 13.80 -41.16 -22.78
C LEU A 330 12.56 -40.33 -23.14
N LYS A 331 11.38 -40.94 -22.97
CA LYS A 331 10.09 -40.26 -23.11
C LYS A 331 9.37 -40.21 -21.79
N ILE A 332 8.67 -39.12 -21.52
CA ILE A 332 7.81 -38.98 -20.34
C ILE A 332 6.68 -40.02 -20.43
N THR A 333 6.54 -40.85 -19.41
CA THR A 333 5.52 -41.88 -19.35
C THR A 333 4.21 -41.39 -18.74
N GLN A 334 3.11 -42.09 -19.01
CA GLN A 334 1.83 -41.89 -18.32
C GLN A 334 1.97 -42.05 -16.81
N ALA A 335 2.83 -42.95 -16.35
CA ALA A 335 3.11 -43.17 -14.94
C ALA A 335 3.77 -41.94 -14.29
N ALA A 336 4.74 -41.31 -14.97
CA ALA A 336 5.38 -40.09 -14.49
C ALA A 336 4.36 -38.95 -14.33
N ALA A 337 3.53 -38.71 -15.34
CA ALA A 337 2.49 -37.69 -15.27
C ALA A 337 1.46 -37.95 -14.15
N ALA A 338 1.04 -39.20 -13.97
CA ALA A 338 0.09 -39.57 -12.93
C ALA A 338 0.65 -39.39 -11.51
N VAL A 339 1.90 -39.80 -11.28
CA VAL A 339 2.59 -39.64 -9.98
C VAL A 339 2.85 -38.16 -9.68
N ALA A 340 3.27 -37.37 -10.67
CA ALA A 340 3.45 -35.93 -10.52
C ALA A 340 2.12 -35.25 -10.13
N ASN A 341 1.04 -35.53 -10.88
CA ASN A 341 -0.28 -34.98 -10.60
C ASN A 341 -0.80 -35.37 -9.20
N ALA A 342 -0.63 -36.63 -8.79
CA ALA A 342 -1.01 -37.09 -7.45
C ALA A 342 -0.22 -36.37 -6.35
N SER A 343 1.07 -36.09 -6.60
CA SER A 343 1.95 -35.39 -5.65
C SER A 343 1.58 -33.90 -5.49
N TRP A 344 1.22 -33.23 -6.59
CA TRP A 344 0.83 -31.82 -6.57
C TRP A 344 -0.59 -31.57 -6.08
N THR A 345 -1.53 -32.47 -6.37
CA THR A 345 -2.93 -32.33 -5.92
C THR A 345 -3.15 -32.79 -4.48
N GLY A 346 -2.24 -33.59 -3.94
CA GLY A 346 -2.22 -34.01 -2.54
C GLY A 346 -3.20 -35.15 -2.21
N PRO A 347 -3.22 -35.59 -0.94
CA PRO A 347 -3.96 -36.77 -0.51
C PRO A 347 -5.48 -36.60 -0.58
N ARG A 348 -6.15 -37.72 -0.89
CA ARG A 348 -7.60 -37.88 -0.81
C ARG A 348 -7.92 -39.11 0.02
N PHE A 349 -9.06 -39.07 0.71
CA PHE A 349 -9.63 -40.26 1.32
C PHE A 349 -10.04 -41.27 0.24
N SER A 350 -10.20 -42.55 0.62
CA SER A 350 -10.71 -43.61 -0.28
C SER A 350 -12.05 -43.27 -0.97
N ASN A 351 -12.84 -42.36 -0.40
CA ASN A 351 -14.09 -41.87 -0.98
C ASN A 351 -13.94 -40.62 -1.87
N GLY A 352 -12.71 -40.22 -2.20
CA GLY A 352 -12.39 -39.06 -3.03
C GLY A 352 -12.37 -37.71 -2.31
N ARG A 353 -12.71 -37.65 -1.01
CA ARG A 353 -12.74 -36.38 -0.27
C ARG A 353 -11.33 -35.82 -0.05
N PHE A 354 -11.17 -34.51 -0.26
CA PHE A 354 -9.96 -33.74 0.02
C PHE A 354 -9.47 -33.89 1.47
N LEU A 355 -8.15 -34.01 1.67
CA LEU A 355 -7.52 -34.13 2.98
C LEU A 355 -6.53 -32.98 3.24
N TYR A 356 -5.54 -32.84 2.35
CA TYR A 356 -4.49 -31.82 2.47
C TYR A 356 -3.98 -31.38 1.10
N ASP A 357 -3.39 -30.19 1.06
CA ASP A 357 -2.77 -29.62 -0.13
C ASP A 357 -1.48 -30.37 -0.47
N GLY A 358 -1.33 -30.71 -1.75
CA GLY A 358 -0.10 -31.32 -2.26
C GLY A 358 1.05 -30.31 -2.36
N TYR A 359 2.18 -30.79 -2.82
CA TYR A 359 3.38 -29.97 -3.03
C TYR A 359 3.21 -29.01 -4.21
N GLU A 360 3.94 -27.89 -4.21
CA GLU A 360 3.90 -26.99 -5.37
C GLU A 360 4.67 -27.58 -6.55
N ILE A 361 4.28 -27.18 -7.77
CA ILE A 361 4.84 -27.68 -9.03
C ILE A 361 6.37 -27.53 -9.10
N GLY A 362 6.92 -26.48 -8.49
CA GLY A 362 8.37 -26.22 -8.45
C GLY A 362 9.16 -27.07 -7.45
N SER A 363 8.49 -27.91 -6.65
CA SER A 363 9.15 -28.74 -5.64
C SER A 363 9.80 -29.97 -6.28
N ASP A 364 10.96 -30.40 -5.76
CA ASP A 364 11.69 -31.54 -6.31
C ASP A 364 10.93 -32.87 -6.14
N LEU A 365 10.27 -33.31 -7.21
CA LEU A 365 9.50 -34.55 -7.22
C LEU A 365 10.36 -35.80 -7.05
N SER A 366 11.66 -35.77 -7.38
CA SER A 366 12.53 -36.93 -7.14
C SER A 366 12.79 -37.18 -5.66
N VAL A 367 12.66 -36.15 -4.82
CA VAL A 367 12.70 -36.25 -3.36
C VAL A 367 11.34 -36.64 -2.79
N ILE A 368 10.25 -36.07 -3.33
CA ILE A 368 8.87 -36.28 -2.85
C ILE A 368 8.34 -37.68 -3.21
N ALA A 369 8.65 -38.18 -4.40
CA ALA A 369 8.21 -39.47 -4.93
C ALA A 369 9.43 -40.33 -5.35
N PRO A 370 10.31 -40.71 -4.40
CA PRO A 370 11.59 -41.30 -4.73
C PRO A 370 11.41 -42.73 -5.26
N THR A 371 12.10 -43.04 -6.35
CA THR A 371 12.14 -44.38 -6.96
C THR A 371 13.57 -44.92 -7.07
N SER A 372 13.70 -46.24 -7.10
CA SER A 372 14.97 -46.93 -7.28
C SER A 372 14.86 -47.91 -8.44
N CYS A 373 15.72 -47.75 -9.44
CA CYS A 373 15.67 -48.52 -10.68
C CYS A 373 16.89 -49.42 -10.86
N THR A 374 16.67 -50.65 -11.31
CA THR A 374 17.71 -51.59 -11.78
C THR A 374 17.40 -51.97 -13.22
N GLY A 375 18.20 -51.46 -14.17
CA GLY A 375 17.85 -51.57 -15.60
C GLY A 375 16.56 -50.79 -15.90
N GLU A 376 15.58 -51.44 -16.52
CA GLU A 376 14.25 -50.89 -16.84
C GLU A 376 13.20 -51.05 -15.73
N VAL A 377 13.51 -51.81 -14.67
CA VAL A 377 12.58 -52.07 -13.58
C VAL A 377 12.81 -51.08 -12.45
N CYS A 378 11.79 -50.29 -12.13
CA CYS A 378 11.79 -49.32 -11.03
C CYS A 378 10.84 -49.77 -9.91
N THR A 379 11.18 -49.40 -8.68
CA THR A 379 10.39 -49.68 -7.46
C THR A 379 10.36 -48.44 -6.58
N SER A 380 9.37 -48.32 -5.69
CA SER A 380 9.32 -47.23 -4.71
C SER A 380 10.51 -47.29 -3.76
N ALA A 381 11.28 -46.21 -3.66
CA ALA A 381 12.30 -46.04 -2.64
C ALA A 381 11.71 -45.45 -1.34
N GLY A 382 10.46 -44.98 -1.38
CA GLY A 382 9.75 -44.39 -0.24
C GLY A 382 8.87 -45.36 0.56
N ARG A 383 8.91 -46.67 0.28
CA ARG A 383 8.10 -47.69 0.98
C ARG A 383 8.28 -47.66 2.51
N ALA A 384 9.47 -47.32 2.99
CA ALA A 384 9.74 -47.16 4.43
C ALA A 384 8.91 -46.05 5.09
N ASN A 385 8.55 -44.99 4.34
CA ASN A 385 7.73 -43.89 4.83
C ASN A 385 6.28 -44.32 5.10
N ILE A 386 5.82 -45.41 4.48
CA ILE A 386 4.50 -46.02 4.75
C ILE A 386 4.61 -47.04 5.89
N LEU A 387 5.73 -47.76 5.97
CA LEU A 387 5.98 -48.77 7.00
C LEU A 387 6.05 -48.14 8.39
N PHE A 388 6.74 -47.01 8.53
CA PHE A 388 6.88 -46.36 9.83
C PHE A 388 5.53 -46.04 10.49
N PRO A 389 4.58 -45.31 9.88
CA PRO A 389 3.33 -44.98 10.57
C PRO A 389 2.44 -46.21 10.78
N TRP A 390 2.58 -47.25 9.95
CA TRP A 390 1.95 -48.54 10.18
C TRP A 390 2.47 -49.17 11.49
N GLN A 391 3.78 -49.25 11.65
CA GLN A 391 4.44 -49.79 12.84
C GLN A 391 4.21 -48.93 14.09
N ALA A 392 4.32 -47.61 13.96
CA ALA A 392 4.33 -46.66 15.07
C ALA A 392 2.92 -46.34 15.60
N PHE A 393 1.92 -46.19 14.72
CA PHE A 393 0.59 -45.70 15.11
C PHE A 393 -0.52 -46.73 14.95
N VAL A 394 -0.45 -47.58 13.91
CA VAL A 394 -1.50 -48.57 13.64
C VAL A 394 -1.32 -49.83 14.48
N THR A 395 -0.19 -50.52 14.32
CA THR A 395 0.09 -51.76 15.05
C THR A 395 0.78 -51.51 16.39
N LYS A 396 1.49 -50.37 16.51
CA LYS A 396 2.35 -50.03 17.67
C LYS A 396 3.36 -51.15 17.96
N ASP A 397 3.87 -51.75 16.89
CA ASP A 397 4.80 -52.88 16.91
C ASP A 397 5.91 -52.62 15.86
N PRO A 398 7.15 -52.31 16.31
CA PRO A 398 8.30 -52.07 15.42
C PRO A 398 8.68 -53.26 14.53
N SER A 399 8.18 -54.46 14.84
CA SER A 399 8.43 -55.68 14.06
C SER A 399 7.35 -55.96 13.01
N ALA A 400 6.24 -55.21 13.02
CA ALA A 400 5.13 -55.44 12.11
C ALA A 400 5.52 -55.21 10.65
N THR A 401 5.00 -56.04 9.76
CA THR A 401 5.16 -55.87 8.31
C THR A 401 3.96 -55.13 7.72
N LEU A 402 4.18 -54.43 6.59
CA LEU A 402 3.10 -53.77 5.86
C LEU A 402 2.14 -54.80 5.26
N PRO A 403 0.81 -54.60 5.38
CA PRO A 403 -0.18 -55.37 4.62
C PRO A 403 -0.13 -54.95 3.15
N ASN A 404 -1.00 -55.54 2.32
CA ASN A 404 -1.23 -55.01 0.98
C ASN A 404 -1.67 -53.54 1.08
N ILE A 405 -1.00 -52.69 0.29
CA ILE A 405 -1.23 -51.25 0.26
C ILE A 405 -2.46 -51.02 -0.60
N THR A 406 -3.53 -50.52 0.03
CA THR A 406 -4.82 -50.21 -0.59
C THR A 406 -5.31 -48.86 -0.06
N ASP A 407 -6.30 -48.24 -0.71
CA ASP A 407 -6.90 -46.99 -0.21
C ASP A 407 -7.45 -47.12 1.22
N GLY A 408 -7.97 -48.30 1.59
CA GLY A 408 -8.40 -48.58 2.97
C GLY A 408 -7.24 -48.62 3.98
N THR A 409 -6.05 -49.05 3.55
CA THR A 409 -4.82 -49.02 4.35
C THR A 409 -4.41 -47.57 4.65
N PHE A 410 -4.50 -46.69 3.65
CA PHE A 410 -4.21 -45.25 3.80
C PHE A 410 -5.15 -44.57 4.79
N ASP A 411 -6.47 -44.78 4.65
CA ASP A 411 -7.47 -44.26 5.58
C ASP A 411 -7.24 -44.75 7.02
N THR A 412 -6.78 -46.01 7.18
CA THR A 412 -6.46 -46.59 8.49
C THR A 412 -5.25 -45.90 9.12
N ILE A 413 -4.19 -45.67 8.34
CA ILE A 413 -3.00 -44.95 8.80
C ILE A 413 -3.38 -43.52 9.22
N TYR A 414 -4.12 -42.78 8.38
CA TYR A 414 -4.56 -41.42 8.72
C TYR A 414 -5.32 -41.36 10.05
N ARG A 415 -6.31 -42.25 10.25
CA ARG A 415 -7.09 -42.27 11.51
C ARG A 415 -6.21 -42.53 12.72
N ALA A 416 -5.28 -43.48 12.64
CA ALA A 416 -4.37 -43.80 13.74
C ALA A 416 -3.43 -42.62 14.08
N VAL A 417 -2.87 -41.98 13.05
CA VAL A 417 -2.03 -40.78 13.19
C VAL A 417 -2.83 -39.64 13.81
N LYS A 418 -4.02 -39.34 13.28
CA LYS A 418 -4.87 -38.24 13.77
C LYS A 418 -5.25 -38.41 15.23
N LEU A 419 -5.66 -39.62 15.62
CA LEU A 419 -6.00 -39.94 17.01
C LEU A 419 -4.79 -39.77 17.96
N THR A 420 -3.57 -40.07 17.48
CA THR A 420 -2.36 -39.93 18.29
C THR A 420 -1.96 -38.47 18.47
N PHE A 421 -2.05 -37.65 17.43
CA PHE A 421 -1.54 -36.28 17.47
C PHE A 421 -2.52 -35.24 18.03
N ALA A 422 -3.84 -35.46 17.88
CA ALA A 422 -4.87 -34.48 18.21
C ALA A 422 -4.75 -33.86 19.61
N SER A 423 -4.40 -34.65 20.64
CA SER A 423 -4.26 -34.16 22.02
C SER A 423 -2.81 -33.91 22.47
N ASN A 424 -1.81 -34.27 21.66
CA ASN A 424 -0.41 -34.31 22.12
C ASN A 424 0.50 -33.29 21.41
N MET A 425 0.28 -33.05 20.11
CA MET A 425 1.19 -32.21 19.32
C MET A 425 0.55 -31.42 18.18
N GLU A 426 -0.76 -31.58 18.00
CA GLU A 426 -1.48 -30.88 16.94
C GLU A 426 -1.37 -29.36 17.11
N THR A 427 -1.19 -28.67 15.98
CA THR A 427 -0.99 -27.21 15.90
C THR A 427 -2.08 -26.55 15.07
N GLY A 428 -3.33 -26.93 15.32
CA GLY A 428 -4.50 -26.49 14.57
C GLY A 428 -5.34 -25.39 15.23
N GLU A 429 -4.92 -24.85 16.37
CA GLU A 429 -5.64 -23.76 17.04
C GLU A 429 -5.55 -22.48 16.21
N VAL A 430 -6.68 -21.84 15.96
CA VAL A 430 -6.80 -20.68 15.08
C VAL A 430 -7.01 -19.38 15.86
N ASP A 431 -7.43 -19.49 17.12
CA ASP A 431 -7.58 -18.34 18.00
C ASP A 431 -6.22 -17.90 18.55
N LEU A 432 -5.64 -16.89 17.91
CA LEU A 432 -4.39 -16.26 18.36
C LEU A 432 -4.64 -14.91 19.05
N ARG A 433 -5.86 -14.63 19.51
CA ARG A 433 -6.18 -13.34 20.16
C ARG A 433 -5.39 -13.13 21.43
N ASP A 434 -5.19 -14.15 22.25
CA ASP A 434 -4.41 -14.01 23.49
C ASP A 434 -2.93 -13.65 23.18
N PHE A 435 -2.35 -14.20 22.11
CA PHE A 435 -0.99 -13.82 21.67
C PHE A 435 -0.93 -12.39 21.16
N ARG A 436 -1.92 -11.97 20.35
CA ARG A 436 -2.05 -10.58 19.90
C ARG A 436 -2.20 -9.63 21.08
N ASP A 437 -3.07 -9.96 22.04
CA ASP A 437 -3.43 -9.11 23.18
C ASP A 437 -2.29 -9.04 24.20
N ALA A 438 -1.42 -10.05 24.26
CA ALA A 438 -0.14 -9.99 24.95
C ALA A 438 0.92 -9.10 24.25
N GLY A 439 0.61 -8.55 23.07
CA GLY A 439 1.52 -7.70 22.28
C GLY A 439 2.42 -8.47 21.31
N GLY A 440 2.25 -9.80 21.21
CA GLY A 440 3.11 -10.69 20.44
C GLY A 440 3.09 -10.41 18.94
N LYS A 441 4.26 -10.53 18.28
CA LYS A 441 4.42 -10.46 16.83
C LYS A 441 4.89 -11.79 16.27
N LEU A 442 4.21 -12.28 15.24
CA LEU A 442 4.47 -13.54 14.57
C LEU A 442 4.81 -13.27 13.10
N MET A 443 5.97 -13.75 12.66
CA MET A 443 6.36 -13.77 11.26
C MET A 443 6.62 -15.21 10.84
N THR A 444 5.98 -15.61 9.74
CA THR A 444 6.18 -16.91 9.10
C THR A 444 6.66 -16.69 7.68
N TYR A 445 7.65 -17.44 7.24
CA TYR A 445 7.92 -17.60 5.82
C TYR A 445 7.85 -19.07 5.44
N HIS A 446 7.54 -19.38 4.18
CA HIS A 446 7.57 -20.75 3.65
C HIS A 446 8.11 -20.76 2.22
N GLY A 447 9.04 -21.66 1.93
CA GLY A 447 9.56 -21.86 0.59
C GLY A 447 8.51 -22.45 -0.34
N LEU A 448 8.36 -21.89 -1.54
CA LEU A 448 7.41 -22.38 -2.53
C LEU A 448 7.92 -23.60 -3.31
N ALA A 449 9.19 -23.98 -3.15
CA ALA A 449 9.75 -25.23 -3.67
C ALA A 449 10.02 -26.25 -2.54
N ASP A 450 9.41 -26.05 -1.36
CA ASP A 450 9.60 -26.92 -0.21
C ASP A 450 9.15 -28.36 -0.52
N GLN A 451 10.13 -29.25 -0.58
CA GLN A 451 9.96 -30.66 -0.90
C GLN A 451 9.67 -31.53 0.33
N SER A 452 9.62 -30.95 1.53
CA SER A 452 9.34 -31.66 2.78
C SER A 452 7.94 -31.36 3.29
N ILE A 453 7.60 -30.07 3.40
CA ILE A 453 6.34 -29.56 3.94
C ILE A 453 5.63 -28.76 2.85
N SER A 454 4.39 -29.11 2.52
CA SER A 454 3.65 -28.31 1.53
C SER A 454 3.37 -26.90 2.07
N PRO A 455 3.73 -25.83 1.34
CA PRO A 455 3.41 -24.46 1.72
C PRO A 455 1.90 -24.20 1.74
N GLY A 456 1.11 -24.97 0.99
CA GLY A 456 -0.36 -24.93 1.04
C GLY A 456 -0.93 -25.15 2.44
N GLY A 457 -0.25 -25.97 3.25
CA GLY A 457 -0.60 -26.16 4.67
C GLY A 457 -0.50 -24.89 5.51
N THR A 458 0.59 -24.13 5.32
CA THR A 458 0.80 -22.85 6.02
C THR A 458 -0.18 -21.79 5.54
N LEU A 459 -0.41 -21.70 4.22
CA LEU A 459 -1.39 -20.78 3.65
C LEU A 459 -2.80 -21.07 4.20
N ARG A 460 -3.19 -22.35 4.23
CA ARG A 460 -4.48 -22.78 4.77
C ARG A 460 -4.63 -22.44 6.25
N TYR A 461 -3.59 -22.60 7.05
CA TYR A 461 -3.63 -22.21 8.46
C TYR A 461 -3.73 -20.69 8.62
N TYR A 462 -2.91 -19.90 7.90
CA TYR A 462 -2.95 -18.44 7.94
C TYR A 462 -4.35 -17.90 7.61
N ASN A 463 -4.97 -18.43 6.54
CA ASN A 463 -6.32 -18.04 6.14
C ASN A 463 -7.35 -18.37 7.23
N LYS A 464 -7.27 -19.53 7.87
CA LYS A 464 -8.19 -19.86 8.98
C LYS A 464 -8.04 -18.94 10.19
N VAL A 465 -6.81 -18.54 10.53
CA VAL A 465 -6.58 -17.55 11.60
C VAL A 465 -7.16 -16.20 11.18
N ALA A 466 -6.93 -15.76 9.93
CA ALA A 466 -7.49 -14.51 9.40
C ALA A 466 -9.02 -14.52 9.41
N ASP A 467 -9.65 -15.62 8.97
CA ASP A 467 -11.10 -15.79 8.97
C ASP A 467 -11.70 -15.74 10.38
N PHE A 468 -10.96 -16.25 11.39
CA PHE A 468 -11.42 -16.29 12.78
C PHE A 468 -11.17 -14.98 13.54
N VAL A 469 -9.97 -14.42 13.43
CA VAL A 469 -9.52 -13.24 14.20
C VAL A 469 -9.85 -11.91 13.50
N GLY A 470 -10.02 -11.92 12.18
CA GLY A 470 -10.18 -10.72 11.35
C GLY A 470 -8.83 -10.18 10.87
N ASN A 471 -8.52 -8.91 11.15
CA ASN A 471 -7.27 -8.30 10.68
C ASN A 471 -6.04 -8.84 11.44
N VAL A 472 -5.45 -9.92 10.91
CA VAL A 472 -4.24 -10.54 11.47
C VAL A 472 -2.95 -9.79 11.14
N THR A 473 -2.93 -8.95 10.10
CA THR A 473 -1.68 -8.35 9.58
C THR A 473 -0.95 -7.45 10.58
N SER A 474 -1.66 -6.93 11.59
CA SER A 474 -1.14 -6.13 12.70
C SER A 474 -0.26 -6.91 13.70
N PHE A 475 -0.30 -8.25 13.66
CA PHE A 475 0.48 -9.09 14.57
C PHE A 475 0.97 -10.41 13.96
N TYR A 476 0.39 -10.91 12.88
CA TYR A 476 0.80 -12.13 12.18
C TYR A 476 0.99 -11.87 10.69
N LYS A 477 2.23 -12.01 10.19
CA LYS A 477 2.58 -11.88 8.76
C LYS A 477 3.10 -13.20 8.19
N TYR A 478 2.62 -13.55 7.01
CA TYR A 478 3.07 -14.72 6.24
C TYR A 478 3.77 -14.28 4.94
N TYR A 479 4.96 -14.81 4.67
CA TYR A 479 5.74 -14.56 3.46
C TYR A 479 5.93 -15.85 2.65
N ARG A 480 5.58 -15.80 1.38
CA ARG A 480 5.83 -16.89 0.42
C ARG A 480 7.17 -16.62 -0.27
N VAL A 481 8.09 -17.58 -0.29
CA VAL A 481 9.45 -17.40 -0.84
C VAL A 481 9.61 -18.23 -2.13
N PRO A 482 9.52 -17.62 -3.32
CA PRO A 482 9.64 -18.33 -4.60
C PRO A 482 10.96 -19.09 -4.72
N GLY A 483 10.89 -20.35 -5.16
CA GLY A 483 12.03 -21.23 -5.39
C GLY A 483 12.92 -21.57 -4.19
N LEU A 484 12.57 -21.12 -2.99
CA LEU A 484 13.22 -21.58 -1.76
C LEU A 484 12.72 -22.99 -1.45
N GLU A 485 13.65 -23.89 -1.18
CA GLU A 485 13.39 -25.27 -0.73
C GLU A 485 13.02 -25.30 0.77
N HIS A 486 13.03 -26.50 1.37
CA HIS A 486 12.74 -26.66 2.78
C HIS A 486 13.72 -25.89 3.67
N CYS A 487 13.22 -24.82 4.31
CA CYS A 487 13.93 -23.89 5.20
C CYS A 487 15.03 -23.03 4.56
N TRP A 488 15.84 -23.59 3.67
CA TRP A 488 16.91 -22.93 2.91
C TRP A 488 17.20 -23.67 1.60
N GLY A 489 18.06 -23.11 0.77
CA GLY A 489 18.46 -23.73 -0.50
C GLY A 489 17.46 -23.48 -1.62
N GLY A 490 17.56 -24.27 -2.70
CA GLY A 490 16.85 -24.01 -3.93
C GLY A 490 17.41 -22.82 -4.73
N ASN A 491 16.68 -22.44 -5.78
CA ASN A 491 17.05 -21.34 -6.68
C ASN A 491 16.53 -19.98 -6.16
N GLY A 492 15.63 -19.99 -5.18
CA GLY A 492 15.16 -18.81 -4.47
C GLY A 492 16.22 -18.20 -3.56
N GLY A 493 15.96 -16.99 -3.06
CA GLY A 493 16.87 -16.35 -2.12
C GLY A 493 16.52 -16.60 -0.66
N GLN A 494 17.55 -16.67 0.19
CA GLN A 494 17.38 -16.82 1.63
C GLN A 494 16.88 -15.50 2.26
N PRO A 495 15.81 -15.51 3.09
CA PRO A 495 15.25 -14.31 3.73
C PRO A 495 16.01 -13.87 4.99
N GLU A 496 17.29 -13.52 4.84
CA GLU A 496 18.24 -13.26 5.95
C GLU A 496 17.91 -12.01 6.81
N HIS A 497 16.96 -11.17 6.40
CA HIS A 497 16.60 -9.94 7.10
C HIS A 497 15.39 -10.08 8.03
N MET A 498 14.59 -11.14 7.87
CA MET A 498 13.27 -11.22 8.51
C MET A 498 13.32 -11.22 10.03
N PHE A 499 14.34 -11.83 10.66
CA PHE A 499 14.45 -11.80 12.12
C PHE A 499 14.72 -10.39 12.65
N SER A 500 15.56 -9.62 11.94
CA SER A 500 15.84 -8.24 12.31
C SER A 500 14.61 -7.33 12.16
N GLN A 501 13.75 -7.63 11.18
CA GLN A 501 12.48 -6.95 10.96
C GLN A 501 11.46 -7.32 12.04
N LEU A 502 11.37 -8.59 12.45
CA LEU A 502 10.55 -9.03 13.57
C LEU A 502 10.93 -8.28 14.86
N ARG A 503 12.23 -8.21 15.15
CA ARG A 503 12.76 -7.46 16.30
C ARG A 503 12.37 -5.99 16.25
N ALA A 504 12.52 -5.33 15.09
CA ALA A 504 12.09 -3.95 14.95
C ALA A 504 10.57 -3.82 15.22
N TRP A 505 9.76 -4.71 14.66
CA TRP A 505 8.32 -4.70 14.85
C TRP A 505 7.91 -4.83 16.33
N VAL A 506 8.57 -5.70 17.08
CA VAL A 506 8.35 -5.89 18.52
C VAL A 506 8.81 -4.68 19.33
N GLU A 507 10.05 -4.21 19.12
CA GLU A 507 10.68 -3.23 20.03
C GLU A 507 10.28 -1.79 19.76
N ASN A 508 9.96 -1.46 18.51
CA ASN A 508 9.72 -0.07 18.10
C ASN A 508 8.48 0.11 17.22
N GLY A 509 7.68 -0.94 17.01
CA GLY A 509 6.46 -0.88 16.21
C GLY A 509 6.69 -0.79 14.70
N THR A 510 7.94 -0.88 14.21
CA THR A 510 8.24 -0.80 12.76
C THR A 510 7.77 -2.06 12.05
N GLU A 511 6.56 -2.01 11.52
CA GLU A 511 5.94 -3.11 10.79
C GLU A 511 6.60 -3.36 9.42
N PRO A 512 7.07 -4.58 9.11
CA PRO A 512 7.68 -4.88 7.83
C PRO A 512 6.65 -4.88 6.69
N GLN A 513 6.81 -3.94 5.76
CA GLN A 513 5.99 -3.83 4.55
C GLN A 513 6.45 -4.81 3.45
N SER A 514 7.74 -5.08 3.39
CA SER A 514 8.35 -6.10 2.53
C SER A 514 9.68 -6.58 3.14
N SER A 515 10.21 -7.69 2.67
CA SER A 515 11.55 -8.17 3.05
C SER A 515 12.43 -8.29 1.81
N PRO A 516 13.62 -7.69 1.77
CA PRO A 516 14.54 -7.89 0.66
C PRO A 516 15.04 -9.35 0.62
N VAL A 517 15.31 -9.84 -0.58
CA VAL A 517 15.85 -11.17 -0.83
C VAL A 517 16.76 -11.13 -2.06
N VAL A 518 17.80 -11.96 -2.10
CA VAL A 518 18.72 -12.05 -3.24
C VAL A 518 18.57 -13.41 -3.91
N VAL A 519 18.06 -13.40 -5.14
CA VAL A 519 17.85 -14.57 -6.00
C VAL A 519 19.05 -14.76 -6.92
N THR A 520 19.42 -16.00 -7.22
CA THR A 520 20.40 -16.33 -8.26
C THR A 520 19.67 -16.87 -9.48
N THR A 521 19.73 -16.15 -10.60
CA THR A 521 19.04 -16.57 -11.83
C THR A 521 19.75 -17.77 -12.48
N SER A 522 19.07 -18.39 -13.45
CA SER A 522 19.61 -19.45 -14.31
C SER A 522 20.94 -19.10 -15.01
N ASN A 523 21.28 -17.82 -15.15
CA ASN A 523 22.54 -17.35 -15.74
C ASN A 523 23.64 -17.06 -14.69
N ASN A 524 23.47 -17.51 -13.44
CA ASN A 524 24.36 -17.23 -12.30
C ASN A 524 24.52 -15.74 -11.96
N THR A 525 23.51 -14.91 -12.26
CA THR A 525 23.49 -13.50 -11.85
C THR A 525 22.68 -13.32 -10.58
N ALA A 526 23.19 -12.53 -9.64
CA ALA A 526 22.45 -12.15 -8.43
C ALA A 526 21.44 -11.04 -8.76
N GLN A 527 20.17 -11.25 -8.44
CA GLN A 527 19.09 -10.27 -8.56
C GLN A 527 18.52 -9.97 -7.19
N GLN A 528 18.36 -8.68 -6.88
CA GLN A 528 17.60 -8.27 -5.70
C GLN A 528 16.12 -8.31 -6.01
N GLN A 529 15.36 -8.93 -5.13
CA GLN A 529 13.90 -8.98 -5.16
C GLN A 529 13.34 -8.62 -3.79
N ILE A 530 12.01 -8.54 -3.71
CA ILE A 530 11.29 -8.32 -2.45
C ILE A 530 10.29 -9.44 -2.21
N LEU A 531 10.12 -9.80 -0.94
CA LEU A 531 9.07 -10.67 -0.45
C LEU A 531 7.98 -9.80 0.17
N CYS A 532 6.74 -10.03 -0.24
CA CYS A 532 5.59 -9.29 0.27
C CYS A 532 4.81 -10.13 1.29
N PRO A 533 4.23 -9.51 2.33
CA PRO A 533 3.34 -10.21 3.24
C PRO A 533 2.04 -10.59 2.53
N TYR A 534 1.69 -11.88 2.56
CA TYR A 534 0.45 -12.41 1.98
C TYR A 534 -0.78 -11.65 2.53
N PRO A 535 -1.76 -11.26 1.67
CA PRO A 535 -1.95 -11.68 0.28
C PRO A 535 -1.23 -10.85 -0.79
N GLN A 536 -0.37 -9.90 -0.41
CA GLN A 536 0.37 -9.10 -1.38
C GLN A 536 1.33 -10.01 -2.18
N LYS A 537 1.55 -9.64 -3.45
CA LYS A 537 2.45 -10.32 -4.39
C LYS A 537 3.51 -9.32 -4.87
N ALA A 538 4.73 -9.78 -5.05
CA ALA A 538 5.74 -9.02 -5.78
C ALA A 538 5.41 -9.10 -7.27
N THR A 539 5.49 -7.97 -7.98
CA THR A 539 5.24 -7.91 -9.42
C THR A 539 6.44 -7.24 -10.08
N MET A 540 6.84 -7.71 -11.26
CA MET A 540 7.86 -7.01 -12.03
C MET A 540 7.35 -5.63 -12.42
N ASN A 541 7.97 -4.60 -11.89
CA ASN A 541 7.87 -3.30 -12.51
C ASN A 541 8.71 -3.35 -13.80
N THR A 542 8.08 -3.65 -14.95
CA THR A 542 8.73 -3.66 -16.28
C THR A 542 9.15 -2.27 -16.76
N SER A 543 8.94 -1.29 -15.90
CA SER A 543 9.18 0.11 -16.11
C SER A 543 10.22 0.56 -15.10
N CYS A 544 11.50 0.38 -15.45
CA CYS A 544 12.50 1.34 -15.03
C CYS A 544 12.00 2.73 -15.49
N ALA A 545 11.36 3.45 -14.55
CA ALA A 545 10.60 4.70 -14.69
C ALA A 545 9.25 4.61 -15.44
N THR A 546 8.19 4.11 -14.81
CA THR A 546 6.82 4.63 -15.02
C THR A 546 6.36 5.35 -13.76
N LEU A 547 7.16 6.32 -13.34
CA LEU A 547 6.67 7.35 -12.44
C LEU A 547 5.75 8.25 -13.25
N LEU A 548 4.45 8.17 -13.00
CA LEU A 548 3.41 8.99 -13.61
C LEU A 548 2.73 9.89 -12.62
N PRO A 549 2.29 11.07 -13.09
CA PRO A 549 2.09 11.40 -14.52
C PRO A 549 2.37 12.64 -15.40
N PRO A 550 2.67 12.48 -16.73
CA PRO A 550 2.22 11.41 -17.63
C PRO A 550 3.33 10.58 -18.35
N PRO A 551 2.95 9.41 -18.93
CA PRO A 551 3.90 8.41 -19.40
C PRO A 551 4.65 8.80 -20.63
N LEU A 552 5.97 8.85 -20.47
CA LEU A 552 6.89 9.11 -21.55
C LEU A 552 7.12 7.84 -22.35
N ARG A 553 6.77 7.88 -23.63
CA ARG A 553 7.29 6.92 -24.60
C ARG A 553 8.76 7.21 -24.83
N THR A 554 9.65 6.59 -24.05
CA THR A 554 11.10 6.69 -24.27
C THR A 554 11.54 5.67 -25.32
N SER A 555 12.16 6.13 -26.41
CA SER A 555 13.06 5.26 -27.18
C SER A 555 14.43 5.31 -26.52
N VAL A 556 14.72 4.34 -25.65
CA VAL A 556 16.05 4.23 -25.02
C VAL A 556 17.03 3.76 -26.10
N SER A 557 17.99 4.61 -26.48
CA SER A 557 19.17 4.14 -27.22
C SER A 557 20.01 3.27 -26.29
N ALA A 558 20.59 2.18 -26.81
CA ALA A 558 21.42 1.21 -26.10
C ALA A 558 22.15 1.77 -24.86
N ASP A 559 21.97 1.11 -23.72
CA ASP A 559 22.51 1.47 -22.40
C ASP A 559 24.01 1.83 -22.47
N THR A 560 24.31 3.13 -22.38
CA THR A 560 25.68 3.65 -22.34
C THR A 560 26.12 4.03 -20.92
N GLY A 561 25.24 3.93 -19.92
CA GLY A 561 25.49 4.38 -18.55
C GLY A 561 25.68 5.90 -18.37
N ALA A 562 25.46 6.70 -19.41
CA ALA A 562 25.63 8.15 -19.36
C ALA A 562 24.38 8.86 -18.82
N VAL A 563 24.57 9.85 -17.95
CA VAL A 563 23.49 10.63 -17.30
C VAL A 563 23.74 12.13 -17.41
N TRP A 564 22.66 12.90 -17.47
CA TRP A 564 22.66 14.35 -17.23
C TRP A 564 22.34 14.61 -15.77
N SER A 565 23.08 15.50 -15.10
CA SER A 565 22.77 15.86 -13.70
C SER A 565 22.51 17.35 -13.58
N SER A 566 21.35 17.69 -13.02
CA SER A 566 20.98 19.07 -12.69
C SER A 566 21.97 19.70 -11.70
N ALA A 567 22.58 18.92 -10.81
CA ALA A 567 23.56 19.41 -9.84
C ALA A 567 24.83 19.93 -10.51
N THR A 568 25.37 19.20 -11.50
CA THR A 568 26.63 19.55 -12.19
C THR A 568 26.41 20.40 -13.44
N SER A 569 25.19 20.46 -13.97
CA SER A 569 24.84 21.29 -15.12
C SER A 569 24.90 22.79 -14.79
N SER A 570 25.17 23.62 -15.81
CA SER A 570 25.06 25.07 -15.69
C SER A 570 23.63 25.44 -15.29
N LYS A 571 23.49 26.35 -14.33
CA LYS A 571 22.19 26.87 -13.86
C LYS A 571 21.66 27.96 -14.81
N THR A 572 21.67 27.65 -16.10
CA THR A 572 21.23 28.55 -17.17
C THR A 572 20.23 27.83 -18.06
N ILE A 573 19.10 28.49 -18.29
CA ILE A 573 18.06 28.11 -19.24
C ILE A 573 18.25 29.00 -20.46
N PHE A 574 18.40 28.40 -21.63
CA PHE A 574 18.47 29.12 -22.90
C PHE A 574 17.14 28.99 -23.63
N ILE A 575 16.57 30.09 -24.11
CA ILE A 575 15.37 30.06 -24.96
C ILE A 575 15.66 30.65 -26.34
N GLU A 576 15.31 29.90 -27.38
CA GLU A 576 15.41 30.33 -28.78
C GLU A 576 14.53 31.56 -29.05
N HIS A 577 15.07 32.54 -29.78
CA HIS A 577 14.41 33.82 -30.03
C HIS A 577 13.04 33.63 -30.70
N GLU A 578 12.93 32.72 -31.66
CA GLU A 578 11.67 32.43 -32.35
C GLU A 578 10.60 31.90 -31.40
N LEU A 579 10.94 30.91 -30.56
CA LEU A 579 10.00 30.33 -29.60
C LEU A 579 9.63 31.32 -28.49
N ALA A 580 10.59 32.11 -28.01
CA ALA A 580 10.35 33.15 -27.01
C ALA A 580 9.28 34.16 -27.45
N SER A 581 9.21 34.47 -28.76
CA SER A 581 8.21 35.38 -29.33
C SER A 581 6.88 34.69 -29.67
N LYS A 582 6.78 33.36 -29.62
CA LYS A 582 5.57 32.63 -29.99
C LYS A 582 4.56 32.66 -28.85
N THR A 583 3.33 33.06 -29.13
CA THR A 583 2.21 33.06 -28.18
C THR A 583 1.33 31.83 -28.34
N ASP A 584 0.70 31.43 -27.24
CA ASP A 584 -0.18 30.27 -27.15
C ASP A 584 -1.62 30.53 -27.63
N ILE A 585 -1.77 30.82 -28.93
CA ILE A 585 -3.05 31.25 -29.50
C ILE A 585 -4.08 30.14 -29.73
N ASP A 586 -3.64 28.88 -29.73
CA ASP A 586 -4.50 27.73 -30.09
C ASP A 586 -5.40 27.28 -28.92
N GLY A 587 -5.03 27.59 -27.67
CA GLY A 587 -5.84 27.26 -26.50
C GLY A 587 -7.06 28.15 -26.29
N LEU A 588 -7.81 27.91 -25.20
CA LEU A 588 -9.06 28.61 -24.92
C LEU A 588 -8.90 30.00 -24.31
N THR A 589 -7.75 30.33 -23.72
CA THR A 589 -7.54 31.64 -23.09
C THR A 589 -7.43 32.79 -24.10
N LEU A 590 -7.95 33.96 -23.73
CA LEU A 590 -7.81 35.22 -24.47
C LEU A 590 -6.60 36.06 -24.03
N ILE A 591 -5.89 35.62 -22.98
CA ILE A 591 -4.64 36.20 -22.48
C ILE A 591 -3.46 35.22 -22.66
N PRO A 592 -3.15 34.80 -23.90
CA PRO A 592 -2.23 33.71 -24.17
C PRO A 592 -0.78 34.06 -23.78
N PRO A 593 -0.11 33.23 -22.95
CA PRO A 593 1.29 33.46 -22.61
C PRO A 593 2.21 33.28 -23.84
N SER A 594 3.31 34.02 -23.85
CA SER A 594 4.42 33.77 -24.77
C SER A 594 5.31 32.62 -24.28
N GLY A 595 6.13 32.06 -25.19
CA GLY A 595 7.19 31.14 -24.80
C GLY A 595 8.16 31.76 -23.78
N LEU A 596 8.38 33.07 -23.82
CA LEU A 596 9.19 33.77 -22.83
C LEU A 596 8.53 33.80 -21.45
N ASP A 597 7.21 34.02 -21.37
CA ASP A 597 6.47 34.02 -20.12
C ASP A 597 6.53 32.64 -19.46
N PHE A 598 6.26 31.58 -20.23
CA PHE A 598 6.39 30.21 -19.76
C PHE A 598 7.82 29.86 -19.30
N ALA A 599 8.85 30.30 -20.04
CA ALA A 599 10.23 30.05 -19.64
C ALA A 599 10.65 30.82 -18.38
N THR A 600 10.12 32.04 -18.20
CA THR A 600 10.35 32.85 -17.00
C THR A 600 9.74 32.19 -15.78
N LEU A 601 8.52 31.66 -15.93
CA LEU A 601 7.87 30.92 -14.86
C LEU A 601 8.54 29.58 -14.58
N PHE A 602 8.93 28.83 -15.62
CA PHE A 602 9.67 27.59 -15.47
C PHE A 602 10.99 27.79 -14.72
N ARG A 603 11.71 28.89 -14.97
CA ARG A 603 12.90 29.27 -14.21
C ARG A 603 12.61 29.41 -12.71
N GLU A 604 11.47 29.98 -12.33
CA GLU A 604 11.06 30.11 -10.92
C GLU A 604 10.73 28.75 -10.32
N ASP A 605 9.96 27.94 -11.05
CA ASP A 605 9.56 26.60 -10.62
C ASP A 605 10.77 25.69 -10.39
N ILE A 606 11.70 25.61 -11.35
CA ILE A 606 12.89 24.78 -11.20
C ILE A 606 13.82 25.31 -10.10
N SER A 607 13.93 26.64 -9.94
CA SER A 607 14.74 27.22 -8.86
C SER A 607 14.17 26.86 -7.49
N LYS A 608 12.84 26.92 -7.33
CA LYS A 608 12.17 26.50 -6.10
C LYS A 608 12.34 24.99 -5.86
N LEU A 609 12.19 24.17 -6.91
CA LEU A 609 12.28 22.72 -6.81
C LEU A 609 13.70 22.25 -6.45
N THR A 610 14.73 22.82 -7.09
CA THR A 610 16.12 22.39 -6.86
C THR A 610 16.81 23.14 -5.71
N GLY A 611 16.21 24.23 -5.21
CA GLY A 611 16.85 25.11 -4.23
C GLY A 611 18.04 25.91 -4.79
N GLU A 612 18.16 26.02 -6.11
CA GLU A 612 19.29 26.64 -6.81
C GLU A 612 18.81 27.83 -7.64
N ASN A 613 19.66 28.84 -7.84
CA ASN A 613 19.27 30.02 -8.62
C ASN A 613 19.51 29.80 -10.12
N TRP A 614 18.46 29.48 -10.88
CA TRP A 614 18.52 29.36 -12.33
C TRP A 614 18.35 30.71 -13.02
N THR A 615 19.15 30.95 -14.06
CA THR A 615 19.06 32.15 -14.92
C THR A 615 18.43 31.82 -16.27
N LEU A 616 17.79 32.81 -16.90
CA LEU A 616 17.18 32.67 -18.22
C LEU A 616 17.89 33.59 -19.22
N GLN A 617 18.30 33.04 -20.36
CA GLN A 617 18.98 33.77 -21.43
C GLN A 617 18.31 33.52 -22.78
N ARG A 618 18.09 34.58 -23.54
CA ARG A 618 17.56 34.49 -24.91
C ARG A 618 18.70 34.34 -25.91
N VAL A 619 18.56 33.44 -26.86
CA VAL A 619 19.56 33.15 -27.89
C VAL A 619 18.93 33.10 -29.28
N ASP A 620 19.69 33.44 -30.33
CA ASP A 620 19.14 33.45 -31.69
C ASP A 620 18.74 32.05 -32.18
N ARG A 621 19.57 31.04 -31.94
CA ARG A 621 19.29 29.62 -32.22
C ARG A 621 19.97 28.71 -31.21
N ILE A 622 19.24 27.73 -30.67
CA ILE A 622 19.78 26.77 -29.69
C ILE A 622 20.84 25.83 -30.28
N ALA A 623 20.77 25.52 -31.58
CA ALA A 623 21.78 24.70 -32.27
C ALA A 623 23.18 25.32 -32.29
N ASN A 624 23.29 26.63 -32.07
CA ASN A 624 24.57 27.34 -32.03
C ASN A 624 25.12 27.47 -30.59
N VAL A 625 24.38 26.99 -29.60
CA VAL A 625 24.75 27.07 -28.19
C VAL A 625 25.49 25.79 -27.79
N ASN A 626 26.82 25.86 -27.75
CA ASN A 626 27.64 24.80 -27.16
C ASN A 626 27.73 24.99 -25.63
N ALA A 627 26.59 24.91 -24.94
CA ALA A 627 26.51 25.12 -23.49
C ALA A 627 25.90 23.91 -22.76
N SER A 628 26.36 23.67 -21.54
CA SER A 628 25.64 22.84 -20.59
C SER A 628 24.44 23.61 -20.02
N GLY A 629 23.36 22.93 -19.67
CA GLY A 629 22.16 23.56 -19.11
C GLY A 629 20.86 22.97 -19.63
N ILE A 630 19.81 23.79 -19.64
CA ILE A 630 18.51 23.47 -20.21
C ILE A 630 18.29 24.36 -21.43
N LEU A 631 17.87 23.78 -22.56
CA LEU A 631 17.63 24.51 -23.80
C LEU A 631 16.17 24.35 -24.21
N LEU A 632 15.50 25.47 -24.47
CA LEU A 632 14.11 25.56 -24.89
C LEU A 632 14.08 26.07 -26.33
N GLY A 633 13.52 25.28 -27.24
CA GLY A 633 13.49 25.61 -28.67
C GLY A 633 12.31 24.99 -29.40
N SER A 634 12.27 25.20 -30.71
CA SER A 634 11.21 24.65 -31.54
C SER A 634 11.33 23.13 -31.69
N PHE A 635 10.19 22.43 -31.75
CA PHE A 635 10.14 21.01 -32.09
C PHE A 635 10.82 20.71 -33.43
N THR A 636 11.78 19.79 -33.42
CA THR A 636 12.64 19.44 -34.57
C THR A 636 12.18 18.19 -35.31
N GLY A 637 11.34 17.36 -34.69
CA GLY A 637 10.74 16.18 -35.32
C GLY A 637 9.68 16.47 -36.39
N ASN A 638 9.03 15.40 -36.88
CA ASN A 638 7.94 15.50 -37.85
C ASN A 638 6.64 16.00 -37.20
N ARG A 639 6.32 17.29 -37.37
CA ARG A 639 5.10 17.92 -36.80
C ARG A 639 3.80 17.27 -37.25
N SER A 640 3.75 16.73 -38.47
CA SER A 640 2.54 16.07 -38.99
C SER A 640 2.18 14.79 -38.24
N ALA A 641 3.11 14.23 -37.46
CA ALA A 641 2.87 13.07 -36.60
C ALA A 641 2.37 13.45 -35.20
N ILE A 642 2.29 14.75 -34.87
CA ILE A 642 1.91 15.26 -33.57
C ILE A 642 0.48 15.79 -33.63
N THR A 643 -0.46 14.95 -33.21
CA THR A 643 -1.90 15.20 -33.26
C THR A 643 -2.55 14.83 -31.94
N TYR A 644 -3.78 15.30 -31.71
CA TYR A 644 -4.72 14.65 -30.79
C TYR A 644 -5.10 13.26 -31.33
N GLN A 645 -5.78 12.45 -30.52
CA GLN A 645 -6.16 11.08 -30.86
C GLN A 645 -7.14 11.01 -32.05
N ASN A 646 -7.97 12.03 -32.21
CA ASN A 646 -8.86 12.20 -33.38
C ASN A 646 -8.13 12.68 -34.66
N GLY A 647 -6.80 12.88 -34.61
CA GLY A 647 -5.99 13.29 -35.76
C GLY A 647 -5.90 14.80 -36.00
N LYS A 648 -6.62 15.64 -35.24
CA LYS A 648 -6.45 17.10 -35.29
C LYS A 648 -5.03 17.49 -34.85
N SER A 649 -4.39 18.41 -35.55
CA SER A 649 -3.05 18.90 -35.16
C SER A 649 -3.10 19.62 -33.82
N THR A 650 -2.05 19.50 -33.02
CA THR A 650 -1.94 20.17 -31.72
C THR A 650 -0.64 20.96 -31.58
N SER A 651 -0.69 22.08 -30.86
CA SER A 651 0.49 22.85 -30.44
C SER A 651 0.98 22.51 -29.03
N GLU A 652 0.31 21.54 -28.38
CA GLU A 652 0.61 21.04 -27.04
C GLU A 652 1.67 19.92 -27.04
N GLY A 653 2.08 19.44 -28.21
CA GLY A 653 3.10 18.40 -28.30
C GLY A 653 4.52 18.92 -28.13
N TYR A 654 5.41 18.08 -27.59
CA TYR A 654 6.81 18.41 -27.36
C TYR A 654 7.74 17.21 -27.56
N GLU A 655 9.03 17.50 -27.66
CA GLU A 655 10.12 16.54 -27.53
C GLU A 655 11.00 16.93 -26.34
N LEU A 656 11.54 15.94 -25.63
CA LEU A 656 12.56 16.09 -24.60
C LEU A 656 13.75 15.21 -24.99
N ASN A 657 14.89 15.82 -25.27
CA ASN A 657 16.13 15.14 -25.59
C ASN A 657 17.17 15.41 -24.49
N VAL A 658 17.53 14.37 -23.76
CA VAL A 658 18.52 14.43 -22.68
C VAL A 658 19.83 13.85 -23.21
N SER A 659 20.89 14.65 -23.11
CA SER A 659 22.27 14.29 -23.41
C SER A 659 23.13 14.47 -22.16
N PRO A 660 24.36 13.94 -22.09
CA PRO A 660 25.22 14.10 -20.92
C PRO A 660 25.48 15.57 -20.53
N THR A 661 25.37 16.50 -21.48
CA THR A 661 25.68 17.93 -21.29
C THR A 661 24.43 18.79 -21.12
N ALA A 662 23.31 18.43 -21.73
CA ALA A 662 22.11 19.26 -21.74
C ALA A 662 20.79 18.47 -21.82
N ALA A 663 19.74 19.08 -21.26
CA ALA A 663 18.35 18.70 -21.50
C ALA A 663 17.69 19.70 -22.45
N VAL A 664 17.21 19.23 -23.60
CA VAL A 664 16.62 20.06 -24.67
C VAL A 664 15.13 19.78 -24.76
N ILE A 665 14.30 20.81 -24.63
CA ILE A 665 12.84 20.74 -24.80
C ILE A 665 12.46 21.47 -26.08
N GLY A 666 11.88 20.71 -27.02
CA GLY A 666 11.37 21.22 -28.30
C GLY A 666 9.85 21.29 -28.31
N GLY A 667 9.24 22.48 -28.34
CA GLY A 667 7.77 22.63 -28.39
C GLY A 667 7.21 22.79 -29.80
N THR A 668 6.10 22.14 -30.13
CA THR A 668 5.34 22.42 -31.38
C THR A 668 4.71 23.82 -31.33
N GLY A 669 4.32 24.27 -30.13
CA GLY A 669 4.02 25.65 -29.76
C GLY A 669 4.54 26.01 -28.37
N ALA A 670 4.18 27.20 -27.89
CA ALA A 670 4.58 27.69 -26.56
C ALA A 670 4.02 26.80 -25.44
N ARG A 671 2.75 26.36 -25.57
CA ARG A 671 2.11 25.43 -24.62
C ARG A 671 2.73 24.04 -24.64
N GLY A 672 3.11 23.51 -25.80
CA GLY A 672 3.86 22.25 -25.88
C GLY A 672 5.20 22.32 -25.15
N MET A 673 5.96 23.42 -25.34
CA MET A 673 7.17 23.66 -24.56
C MET A 673 6.87 23.68 -23.05
N TRP A 674 5.83 24.39 -22.62
CA TRP A 674 5.40 24.42 -21.22
C TRP A 674 5.15 23.01 -20.65
N TRP A 675 4.41 22.15 -21.37
CA TRP A 675 4.19 20.77 -20.96
C TRP A 675 5.48 19.94 -20.89
N GLY A 676 6.42 20.17 -21.80
CA GLY A 676 7.76 19.60 -21.72
C GLY A 676 8.52 20.01 -20.45
N THR A 677 8.32 21.25 -19.97
CA THR A 677 8.91 21.68 -18.70
C THR A 677 8.32 20.94 -17.49
N ARG A 678 7.00 20.68 -17.49
CA ARG A 678 6.34 19.91 -16.42
C ARG A 678 6.91 18.50 -16.34
N THR A 679 7.09 17.87 -17.49
CA THR A 679 7.75 16.57 -17.62
C THR A 679 9.16 16.59 -17.07
N LEU A 680 9.97 17.60 -17.43
CA LEU A 680 11.33 17.70 -16.91
C LEU A 680 11.35 17.83 -15.38
N LEU A 681 10.48 18.66 -14.78
CA LEU A 681 10.38 18.79 -13.32
C LEU A 681 10.01 17.47 -12.64
N GLN A 682 9.03 16.75 -13.18
CA GLN A 682 8.62 15.44 -12.67
C GLN A 682 9.77 14.42 -12.74
N LEU A 683 10.50 14.38 -13.85
CA LEU A 683 11.67 13.52 -14.00
C LEU A 683 12.78 13.88 -13.00
N LEU A 684 12.98 15.16 -12.69
CA LEU A 684 13.97 15.57 -11.70
C LEU A 684 13.62 15.13 -10.29
N VAL A 685 12.34 15.19 -9.92
CA VAL A 685 11.86 14.63 -8.65
C VAL A 685 12.07 13.11 -8.63
N ALA A 686 11.64 12.42 -9.69
CA ALA A 686 11.71 10.97 -9.83
C ALA A 686 13.13 10.41 -9.71
N HIS A 687 14.12 11.10 -10.29
CA HIS A 687 15.50 10.63 -10.35
C HIS A 687 16.48 11.46 -9.52
N ASN A 688 15.98 12.18 -8.51
CA ASN A 688 16.79 12.99 -7.59
C ASN A 688 17.80 13.89 -8.33
N GLY A 689 17.31 14.56 -9.36
CA GLY A 689 18.06 15.51 -10.18
C GLY A 689 18.99 14.91 -11.23
N SER A 690 19.06 13.59 -11.43
CA SER A 690 19.95 12.94 -12.41
C SER A 690 19.18 12.09 -13.43
N LEU A 691 19.20 12.49 -14.70
CA LEU A 691 18.38 11.90 -15.76
C LEU A 691 19.20 11.01 -16.69
N PRO A 692 18.67 9.83 -17.09
CA PRO A 692 19.30 9.03 -18.14
C PRO A 692 19.25 9.76 -19.49
N VAL A 693 20.27 9.53 -20.32
CA VAL A 693 20.31 10.01 -21.71
C VAL A 693 19.21 9.32 -22.51
N GLY A 694 18.48 10.08 -23.32
CA GLY A 694 17.37 9.53 -24.09
C GLY A 694 16.54 10.60 -24.78
N THR A 695 15.58 10.16 -25.59
CA THR A 695 14.63 11.05 -26.26
C THR A 695 13.21 10.58 -26.00
N THR A 696 12.33 11.55 -25.74
CA THR A 696 10.88 11.37 -25.62
C THR A 696 10.16 12.33 -26.54
N ILE A 697 9.09 11.87 -27.16
CA ILE A 697 8.12 12.71 -27.89
C ILE A 697 6.75 12.43 -27.30
N ASP A 698 5.99 13.48 -27.01
CA ASP A 698 4.75 13.35 -26.27
C ASP A 698 3.74 14.46 -26.65
N ALA A 699 2.46 14.15 -26.57
CA ALA A 699 1.35 15.04 -26.89
C ALA A 699 0.02 14.51 -26.30
N PRO A 700 -0.89 15.39 -25.85
CA PRO A 700 -2.16 14.96 -25.26
C PRO A 700 -3.05 14.25 -26.29
N ALA A 701 -3.79 13.24 -25.84
CA ALA A 701 -4.79 12.54 -26.64
C ALA A 701 -6.05 13.39 -26.88
N TYR A 702 -6.47 14.18 -25.89
CA TYR A 702 -7.68 15.02 -25.95
C TYR A 702 -7.37 16.48 -25.63
N GLU A 703 -8.12 17.42 -26.22
CA GLU A 703 -7.93 18.86 -26.06
C GLU A 703 -8.41 19.36 -24.69
N THR A 704 -9.64 18.96 -24.30
CA THR A 704 -10.24 19.31 -23.02
C THR A 704 -9.84 18.31 -21.97
N ARG A 705 -9.11 18.80 -20.96
CA ARG A 705 -8.63 18.04 -19.81
C ARG A 705 -8.84 18.93 -18.60
N GLY A 706 -9.97 18.79 -17.91
CA GLY A 706 -10.35 19.75 -16.89
C GLY A 706 -10.75 19.15 -15.55
N PHE A 707 -10.95 20.06 -14.62
CA PHE A 707 -11.62 19.82 -13.34
C PHE A 707 -12.60 20.95 -13.06
N MET A 708 -13.65 20.65 -12.31
CA MET A 708 -14.68 21.59 -11.89
C MET A 708 -14.73 21.69 -10.36
N LEU A 709 -14.86 22.91 -9.85
CA LEU A 709 -15.09 23.18 -8.44
C LEU A 709 -16.39 23.96 -8.25
N ASP A 710 -17.30 23.41 -7.44
CA ASP A 710 -18.54 24.05 -7.01
C ASP A 710 -18.27 25.22 -6.06
N ALA A 711 -18.17 26.44 -6.59
CA ALA A 711 -18.12 27.66 -5.79
C ALA A 711 -19.52 28.26 -5.51
N GLY A 712 -20.56 27.76 -6.19
CA GLY A 712 -21.96 28.17 -6.01
C GLY A 712 -22.58 27.71 -4.70
N ARG A 713 -22.05 26.64 -4.07
CA ARG A 713 -22.51 26.15 -2.76
C ARG A 713 -21.49 26.32 -1.63
N LYS A 714 -20.26 26.77 -1.95
CA LYS A 714 -19.22 27.12 -0.98
C LYS A 714 -18.26 28.16 -1.55
N TRP A 715 -17.97 29.22 -0.79
CA TRP A 715 -16.96 30.20 -1.20
C TRP A 715 -15.52 29.69 -1.01
N TYR A 716 -14.62 30.12 -1.91
CA TYR A 716 -13.19 29.80 -1.89
C TYR A 716 -12.33 31.06 -2.04
N ALA A 717 -11.25 31.12 -1.27
CA ALA A 717 -10.33 32.25 -1.30
C ALA A 717 -9.50 32.29 -2.61
N PRO A 718 -9.17 33.49 -3.12
CA PRO A 718 -8.38 33.64 -4.35
C PRO A 718 -7.04 32.88 -4.32
N GLY A 719 -6.38 32.86 -3.16
CA GLY A 719 -5.12 32.12 -2.98
C GLY A 719 -5.27 30.62 -3.19
N PHE A 720 -6.31 30.01 -2.63
CA PHE A 720 -6.61 28.59 -2.78
C PHE A 720 -6.89 28.22 -4.24
N LEU A 721 -7.70 29.03 -4.95
CA LEU A 721 -8.03 28.81 -6.36
C LEU A 721 -6.78 28.82 -7.25
N LYS A 722 -5.85 29.76 -7.01
CA LYS A 722 -4.57 29.83 -7.72
C LYS A 722 -3.67 28.62 -7.44
N GLU A 723 -3.62 28.17 -6.19
CA GLU A 723 -2.87 26.97 -5.83
C GLU A 723 -3.41 25.71 -6.53
N LEU A 724 -4.73 25.54 -6.56
CA LEU A 724 -5.39 24.42 -7.24
C LEU A 724 -5.08 24.42 -8.75
N CYS A 725 -5.01 25.60 -9.35
CA CYS A 725 -4.64 25.77 -10.75
C CYS A 725 -3.17 25.40 -11.03
N SER A 726 -2.24 25.80 -10.15
CA SER A 726 -0.84 25.35 -10.21
C SER A 726 -0.71 23.83 -10.12
N TYR A 727 -1.49 23.21 -9.23
CA TYR A 727 -1.53 21.77 -9.05
C TYR A 727 -2.05 21.04 -10.31
N ALA A 728 -3.17 21.51 -10.88
CA ALA A 728 -3.73 20.97 -12.11
C ALA A 728 -2.78 21.07 -13.31
N SER A 729 -2.09 22.21 -13.46
CA SER A 729 -1.07 22.42 -14.51
C SER A 729 0.11 21.44 -14.39
N PHE A 730 0.56 21.15 -13.17
CA PHE A 730 1.64 20.20 -12.96
C PHE A 730 1.31 18.81 -13.52
N PHE A 731 0.04 18.41 -13.43
CA PHE A 731 -0.50 17.17 -14.02
C PHE A 731 -1.12 17.35 -15.42
N LYS A 732 -0.82 18.47 -16.08
CA LYS A 732 -1.15 18.76 -17.49
C LYS A 732 -2.65 18.82 -17.82
N LEU A 733 -3.50 19.12 -16.84
CA LEU A 733 -4.85 19.61 -17.11
C LEU A 733 -4.76 21.00 -17.77
N SER A 734 -5.69 21.30 -18.68
CA SER A 734 -5.75 22.52 -19.48
C SER A 734 -6.90 23.44 -19.09
N GLU A 735 -7.84 22.99 -18.27
CA GLU A 735 -9.07 23.73 -17.98
C GLU A 735 -9.45 23.67 -16.48
N PHE A 736 -9.94 24.80 -15.96
CA PHE A 736 -10.57 24.91 -14.66
C PHE A 736 -12.00 25.44 -14.86
N HIS A 737 -12.98 24.56 -14.76
CA HIS A 737 -14.40 24.91 -14.78
C HIS A 737 -14.80 25.47 -13.42
N TYR A 738 -15.09 26.77 -13.37
CA TYR A 738 -15.39 27.46 -12.13
C TYR A 738 -16.90 27.75 -12.05
N HIS A 739 -17.59 26.95 -11.24
CA HIS A 739 -19.03 27.00 -11.07
C HIS A 739 -19.42 28.14 -10.13
N LEU A 740 -19.79 29.31 -10.67
CA LEU A 740 -19.83 30.58 -9.91
C LEU A 740 -21.05 30.71 -9.01
N SER A 741 -22.17 30.09 -9.37
CA SER A 741 -23.46 30.38 -8.78
C SER A 741 -24.32 29.14 -8.65
N ASP A 742 -24.89 28.91 -7.48
CA ASP A 742 -25.84 27.83 -7.22
C ASP A 742 -26.55 28.10 -5.88
N ASN A 743 -27.28 27.09 -5.41
CA ASN A 743 -27.89 27.03 -4.11
C ASN A 743 -27.82 25.63 -3.51
N TYR A 744 -27.84 25.61 -2.19
CA TYR A 744 -28.05 24.39 -1.45
C TYR A 744 -29.41 23.76 -1.85
N PRO A 745 -29.51 22.43 -2.02
CA PRO A 745 -30.75 21.83 -2.50
C PRO A 745 -31.95 22.18 -1.60
N LEU A 746 -33.05 22.63 -2.20
CA LEU A 746 -34.24 23.12 -1.47
C LEU A 746 -34.88 22.08 -0.54
N ASN A 747 -34.58 20.79 -0.74
CA ASN A 747 -35.10 19.66 0.04
C ASN A 747 -34.15 19.19 1.16
N ARG A 748 -33.06 19.94 1.43
CA ARG A 748 -32.07 19.65 2.47
C ARG A 748 -31.95 20.84 3.46
N GLY A 749 -31.49 20.55 4.68
CA GLY A 749 -31.15 21.57 5.69
C GLY A 749 -32.23 21.88 6.72
N LYS A 750 -31.89 22.77 7.66
CA LYS A 750 -32.77 23.25 8.75
C LYS A 750 -33.72 24.38 8.33
N ASN A 751 -33.68 24.81 7.08
CA ASN A 751 -34.31 26.05 6.64
C ASN A 751 -35.84 25.93 6.67
N GLU A 752 -36.50 26.87 7.35
CA GLU A 752 -37.98 26.92 7.43
C GLU A 752 -38.61 27.53 6.18
N SER A 753 -37.85 28.39 5.47
CA SER A 753 -38.24 29.01 4.21
C SER A 753 -37.16 28.82 3.14
N TRP A 754 -37.57 28.76 1.87
CA TRP A 754 -36.65 28.79 0.73
C TRP A 754 -35.81 30.07 0.68
N GLN A 755 -36.25 31.15 1.34
CA GLN A 755 -35.51 32.39 1.50
C GLN A 755 -34.28 32.25 2.42
N ASP A 756 -34.28 31.28 3.33
CA ASP A 756 -33.18 31.05 4.27
C ASP A 756 -32.13 30.07 3.70
N VAL A 757 -32.48 29.32 2.65
CA VAL A 757 -31.59 28.33 2.02
C VAL A 757 -30.34 29.00 1.45
N TYR A 758 -29.15 28.46 1.71
CA TYR A 758 -27.92 29.04 1.15
C TYR A 758 -28.00 29.14 -0.39
N SER A 759 -27.68 30.31 -0.93
CA SER A 759 -27.54 30.57 -2.36
C SER A 759 -26.42 31.58 -2.53
N HIS A 760 -25.59 31.40 -3.55
CA HIS A 760 -24.38 32.19 -3.69
C HIS A 760 -24.08 32.54 -5.15
N PHE A 761 -23.34 33.63 -5.31
CA PHE A 761 -22.80 34.09 -6.59
C PHE A 761 -21.39 34.60 -6.32
N SER A 762 -20.38 33.94 -6.89
CA SER A 762 -18.98 34.07 -6.47
C SER A 762 -18.30 35.37 -6.90
N LEU A 763 -18.87 36.12 -7.84
CA LEU A 763 -18.31 37.40 -8.30
C LEU A 763 -19.12 38.58 -7.76
N ARG A 764 -18.42 39.65 -7.38
CA ARG A 764 -19.06 40.89 -6.93
C ARG A 764 -19.44 41.74 -8.15
N PRO A 765 -20.74 42.04 -8.42
CA PRO A 765 -21.10 42.98 -9.48
C PRO A 765 -20.52 44.38 -9.22
N GLU A 766 -20.10 45.09 -10.27
CA GLU A 766 -19.82 46.54 -10.20
C GLU A 766 -21.09 47.36 -10.41
N ASP A 767 -22.07 46.86 -11.19
CA ASP A 767 -23.42 47.42 -11.23
C ASP A 767 -24.12 47.23 -9.87
N GLU A 768 -24.21 48.31 -9.09
CA GLU A 768 -24.83 48.32 -7.76
C GLU A 768 -26.25 47.76 -7.74
N SER A 769 -26.99 47.87 -8.85
CA SER A 769 -28.36 47.36 -8.92
C SER A 769 -28.44 45.83 -9.08
N LEU A 770 -27.32 45.16 -9.35
CA LEU A 770 -27.18 43.70 -9.32
C LEU A 770 -26.73 43.17 -7.96
N LEU A 771 -26.25 44.02 -7.02
CA LEU A 771 -25.85 43.59 -5.66
C LEU A 771 -26.89 42.72 -4.92
N PRO A 772 -28.22 42.90 -5.10
CA PRO A 772 -29.20 42.03 -4.46
C PRO A 772 -29.06 40.53 -4.77
N ILE A 773 -28.37 40.11 -5.84
CA ILE A 773 -28.11 38.69 -6.12
C ILE A 773 -27.19 38.02 -5.08
N LEU A 774 -26.44 38.82 -4.29
CA LEU A 774 -25.47 38.35 -3.31
C LEU A 774 -26.10 37.99 -1.96
N HIS A 775 -27.34 38.42 -1.68
CA HIS A 775 -28.04 38.14 -0.42
C HIS A 775 -27.25 38.48 0.86
N GLY A 776 -26.51 39.59 0.85
CA GLY A 776 -25.71 40.05 2.00
C GLY A 776 -24.37 39.31 2.19
N ARG A 777 -23.90 38.58 1.17
CA ARG A 777 -22.65 37.80 1.17
C ARG A 777 -21.52 38.51 0.43
N GLU A 778 -21.46 39.83 0.50
CA GLU A 778 -20.46 40.67 -0.18
C GLU A 778 -19.00 40.27 0.12
N ASN A 779 -18.72 39.75 1.31
CA ASN A 779 -17.38 39.36 1.75
C ASN A 779 -16.97 37.95 1.28
N GLU A 780 -17.89 37.22 0.66
CA GLU A 780 -17.66 35.89 0.07
C GLU A 780 -17.62 36.03 -1.46
N THR A 781 -16.99 37.08 -2.01
CA THR A 781 -16.97 37.27 -3.47
C THR A 781 -15.56 37.60 -3.96
N LEU A 782 -15.31 37.34 -5.23
CA LEU A 782 -14.14 37.83 -5.95
C LEU A 782 -14.48 39.16 -6.61
N SER A 783 -13.61 40.15 -6.44
CA SER A 783 -13.67 41.38 -7.25
C SER A 783 -13.25 41.09 -8.70
N ARG A 784 -13.47 42.05 -9.61
CA ARG A 784 -12.93 41.97 -10.98
C ARG A 784 -11.42 41.77 -10.99
N GLU A 785 -10.70 42.45 -10.10
CA GLU A 785 -9.24 42.35 -9.98
C GLU A 785 -8.82 40.96 -9.49
N ASP A 786 -9.47 40.43 -8.45
CA ASP A 786 -9.18 39.08 -7.95
C ASP A 786 -9.43 38.02 -9.03
N PHE A 787 -10.52 38.15 -9.79
CA PHE A 787 -10.86 37.21 -10.85
C PHE A 787 -9.93 37.33 -12.06
N ALA A 788 -9.49 38.53 -12.43
CA ALA A 788 -8.50 38.74 -13.48
C ALA A 788 -7.12 38.18 -13.08
N ASP A 789 -6.72 38.33 -11.80
CA ASP A 789 -5.50 37.74 -11.26
C ASP A 789 -5.54 36.21 -11.26
N LEU A 790 -6.68 35.61 -10.87
CA LEU A 790 -6.89 34.16 -10.97
C LEU A 790 -6.74 33.66 -12.41
N GLN A 791 -7.43 34.30 -13.36
CA GLN A 791 -7.36 33.93 -14.78
C GLN A 791 -5.94 34.06 -15.33
N SER A 792 -5.24 35.15 -14.99
CA SER A 792 -3.85 35.39 -15.43
C SER A 792 -2.88 34.37 -14.84
N HIS A 793 -3.02 34.04 -13.55
CA HIS A 793 -2.21 33.02 -12.89
C HIS A 793 -2.39 31.63 -13.53
N CYS A 794 -3.64 31.28 -13.85
CA CYS A 794 -3.98 30.03 -14.53
C CYS A 794 -3.44 30.01 -15.97
N ALA A 795 -3.68 31.07 -16.74
CA ALA A 795 -3.25 31.16 -18.13
C ALA A 795 -1.73 31.05 -18.24
N ALA A 796 -0.97 31.72 -17.35
CA ALA A 796 0.48 31.63 -17.25
C ALA A 796 1.00 30.20 -17.01
N ARG A 797 0.12 29.27 -16.63
CA ARG A 797 0.38 27.85 -16.38
C ARG A 797 -0.32 26.93 -17.39
N GLY A 798 -0.81 27.47 -18.50
CA GLY A 798 -1.47 26.70 -19.55
C GLY A 798 -2.86 26.19 -19.18
N VAL A 799 -3.46 26.69 -18.09
CA VAL A 799 -4.82 26.35 -17.65
C VAL A 799 -5.75 27.52 -17.97
N THR A 800 -6.89 27.26 -18.60
CA THR A 800 -7.91 28.28 -18.87
C THR A 800 -9.05 28.14 -17.87
N VAL A 801 -9.47 29.23 -17.25
CA VAL A 801 -10.67 29.25 -16.40
C VAL A 801 -11.89 29.32 -17.31
N ILE A 802 -12.83 28.40 -17.15
CA ILE A 802 -14.12 28.35 -17.83
C ILE A 802 -15.20 28.74 -16.81
N PRO A 803 -15.66 29.99 -16.80
CA PRO A 803 -16.64 30.46 -15.82
C PRO A 803 -18.03 29.97 -16.20
N GLU A 804 -18.79 29.58 -15.18
CA GLU A 804 -20.19 29.20 -15.32
C GLU A 804 -21.09 30.14 -14.52
N ILE A 805 -22.10 30.73 -15.19
CA ILE A 805 -23.22 31.37 -14.51
C ILE A 805 -24.45 30.53 -14.77
N GLU A 806 -24.97 29.93 -13.71
CA GLU A 806 -26.02 28.92 -13.74
C GLU A 806 -27.40 29.54 -14.04
N ALA A 807 -28.08 29.00 -15.06
CA ALA A 807 -29.48 29.25 -15.42
C ALA A 807 -29.97 28.28 -16.50
N PRO A 808 -31.27 27.87 -16.51
CA PRO A 808 -32.38 28.38 -15.68
C PRO A 808 -32.71 27.52 -14.45
N GLY A 809 -32.02 26.38 -14.27
CA GLY A 809 -31.99 25.62 -13.03
C GLY A 809 -31.14 26.33 -11.97
N HIS A 810 -31.17 25.81 -10.73
CA HIS A 810 -30.25 26.21 -9.65
C HIS A 810 -30.09 27.73 -9.44
N CYS A 811 -31.17 28.47 -9.69
CA CYS A 811 -31.20 29.93 -9.81
C CYS A 811 -31.70 30.64 -8.55
N LEU A 812 -31.57 30.03 -7.36
CA LEU A 812 -32.10 30.64 -6.13
C LEU A 812 -31.44 31.99 -5.81
N TYR A 813 -30.18 32.19 -6.24
CA TYR A 813 -29.51 33.49 -6.15
C TYR A 813 -30.28 34.61 -6.88
N LEU A 814 -30.99 34.28 -7.96
CA LEU A 814 -31.80 35.22 -8.74
C LEU A 814 -33.25 35.27 -8.24
N THR A 815 -33.88 34.12 -7.98
CA THR A 815 -35.30 34.08 -7.59
C THR A 815 -35.56 34.59 -6.18
N LYS A 816 -34.57 34.59 -5.28
CA LYS A 816 -34.70 35.31 -4.00
C LYS A 816 -34.76 36.81 -4.15
N TRP A 817 -33.98 37.36 -5.08
CA TRP A 817 -34.02 38.78 -5.41
C TRP A 817 -35.32 39.13 -6.14
N LYS A 818 -35.72 38.29 -7.09
CA LYS A 818 -36.91 38.47 -7.95
C LYS A 818 -37.83 37.25 -7.92
N PRO A 819 -38.62 37.07 -6.83
CA PRO A 819 -39.50 35.91 -6.67
C PRO A 819 -40.57 35.76 -7.76
N GLU A 820 -40.92 36.87 -8.43
CA GLU A 820 -41.85 36.90 -9.56
C GLU A 820 -41.34 36.11 -10.78
N LEU A 821 -40.02 35.92 -10.89
CA LEU A 821 -39.39 35.19 -11.99
C LEU A 821 -39.28 33.68 -11.74
N SER A 822 -39.71 33.16 -10.58
CA SER A 822 -39.58 31.73 -10.27
C SER A 822 -40.76 30.91 -10.78
N LEU A 823 -40.52 29.64 -11.08
CA LEU A 823 -41.56 28.61 -11.11
C LEU A 823 -42.03 28.27 -9.68
N THR A 824 -42.92 27.28 -9.57
CA THR A 824 -43.36 26.72 -8.27
C THR A 824 -42.17 26.12 -7.50
N LYS A 825 -41.28 25.40 -8.19
CA LYS A 825 -39.98 24.98 -7.66
C LYS A 825 -39.07 26.23 -7.68
N ARG A 826 -38.75 26.76 -6.50
CA ARG A 826 -38.26 28.15 -6.33
C ARG A 826 -36.85 28.39 -6.85
N ASP A 827 -36.08 27.34 -7.10
CA ASP A 827 -34.75 27.35 -7.71
C ASP A 827 -34.82 27.29 -9.25
N LEU A 828 -36.00 27.20 -9.87
CA LEU A 828 -36.15 27.24 -11.32
C LEU A 828 -36.73 28.58 -11.79
N LEU A 829 -36.17 29.15 -12.86
CA LEU A 829 -36.71 30.34 -13.51
C LEU A 829 -37.94 30.01 -14.37
N ASN A 830 -38.91 30.93 -14.42
CA ASN A 830 -40.03 30.89 -15.35
C ASN A 830 -39.62 31.58 -16.67
N LEU A 831 -39.16 30.79 -17.63
CA LEU A 831 -38.65 31.29 -18.92
C LEU A 831 -39.70 32.01 -19.76
N SER A 832 -40.98 31.69 -19.61
CA SER A 832 -42.07 32.36 -20.34
C SER A 832 -42.44 33.73 -19.74
N HIS A 833 -41.91 34.10 -18.57
CA HIS A 833 -42.11 35.43 -18.00
C HIS A 833 -41.28 36.47 -18.78
N PRO A 834 -41.88 37.60 -19.22
CA PRO A 834 -41.23 38.53 -20.16
C PRO A 834 -39.92 39.15 -19.64
N ASP A 835 -39.75 39.24 -18.31
CA ASP A 835 -38.56 39.83 -17.69
C ASP A 835 -37.44 38.82 -17.38
N THR A 836 -37.67 37.51 -17.54
CA THR A 836 -36.69 36.48 -17.14
C THR A 836 -35.43 36.55 -18.00
N ILE A 837 -35.55 36.37 -19.31
CA ILE A 837 -34.40 36.38 -20.23
C ILE A 837 -33.70 37.75 -20.23
N PRO A 838 -34.39 38.91 -20.27
CA PRO A 838 -33.74 40.21 -20.12
C PRO A 838 -32.93 40.36 -18.84
N THR A 839 -33.40 39.80 -17.72
CA THR A 839 -32.68 39.85 -16.44
C THR A 839 -31.42 38.97 -16.48
N VAL A 840 -31.51 37.76 -17.03
CA VAL A 840 -30.34 36.87 -17.19
C VAL A 840 -29.31 37.49 -18.13
N LYS A 841 -29.73 38.03 -19.29
CA LYS A 841 -28.85 38.75 -20.23
C LYS A 841 -28.17 39.95 -19.60
N ARG A 842 -28.83 40.64 -18.66
CA ARG A 842 -28.23 41.76 -17.93
C ARG A 842 -27.10 41.31 -17.01
N ILE A 843 -27.30 40.21 -16.27
CA ILE A 843 -26.24 39.61 -15.43
C ILE A 843 -25.06 39.20 -16.31
N TRP A 844 -25.32 38.52 -17.43
CA TRP A 844 -24.27 38.17 -18.39
C TRP A 844 -23.58 39.41 -18.98
N SER A 845 -24.30 40.48 -19.28
CA SER A 845 -23.70 41.71 -19.83
C SER A 845 -22.67 42.35 -18.88
N GLU A 846 -22.87 42.22 -17.57
CA GLU A 846 -21.94 42.71 -16.54
C GLU A 846 -20.64 41.89 -16.52
N PHE A 847 -20.74 40.56 -16.53
CA PHE A 847 -19.60 39.67 -16.28
C PHE A 847 -18.91 39.13 -17.54
N LEU A 848 -19.63 39.02 -18.66
CA LEU A 848 -19.08 38.48 -19.91
C LEU A 848 -17.79 39.19 -20.38
N PRO A 849 -17.62 40.52 -20.21
CA PRO A 849 -16.35 41.19 -20.52
C PRO A 849 -15.18 40.82 -19.59
N TRP A 850 -15.43 40.20 -18.43
CA TRP A 850 -14.39 39.81 -17.47
C TRP A 850 -13.76 38.48 -17.83
N PHE A 851 -14.43 37.70 -18.67
CA PHE A 851 -14.10 36.30 -18.95
C PHE A 851 -13.08 36.21 -20.07
N GLU A 852 -11.83 35.94 -19.72
CA GLU A 852 -10.67 35.85 -20.61
C GLU A 852 -10.52 34.45 -21.23
N THR A 853 -11.64 33.95 -21.77
CA THR A 853 -11.79 32.63 -22.40
C THR A 853 -12.65 32.73 -23.67
N LYS A 854 -12.42 31.82 -24.62
CA LYS A 854 -13.21 31.65 -25.84
C LYS A 854 -14.53 30.92 -25.58
N GLU A 855 -14.64 30.20 -24.47
CA GLU A 855 -15.80 29.38 -24.10
C GLU A 855 -16.27 29.71 -22.67
N VAL A 856 -17.59 29.80 -22.47
CA VAL A 856 -18.22 30.04 -21.15
C VAL A 856 -19.33 29.01 -20.93
N HIS A 857 -19.61 28.64 -19.69
CA HIS A 857 -20.69 27.69 -19.38
C HIS A 857 -21.93 28.47 -18.93
N VAL A 858 -23.12 28.12 -19.43
CA VAL A 858 -24.38 28.78 -19.02
C VAL A 858 -25.22 27.92 -18.08
N GLY A 859 -24.67 26.78 -17.66
CA GLY A 859 -25.34 25.83 -16.78
C GLY A 859 -26.35 25.00 -17.54
N ALA A 860 -27.62 25.24 -17.20
CA ALA A 860 -28.79 24.72 -17.88
C ALA A 860 -29.09 23.25 -17.56
N ASP A 861 -28.66 22.76 -16.39
CA ASP A 861 -29.02 21.44 -15.87
C ASP A 861 -30.35 21.43 -15.10
N GLU A 862 -30.85 20.21 -14.86
CA GLU A 862 -31.97 19.86 -13.98
C GLU A 862 -33.24 20.72 -14.11
N TYR A 863 -33.56 21.16 -15.34
CA TYR A 863 -34.76 21.93 -15.61
C TYR A 863 -36.00 21.04 -15.87
N ASP A 864 -37.19 21.64 -15.81
CA ASP A 864 -38.46 20.89 -15.97
C ASP A 864 -38.63 20.42 -17.42
N ALA A 865 -38.53 19.10 -17.66
CA ALA A 865 -38.68 18.48 -18.98
C ALA A 865 -40.05 18.76 -19.65
N THR A 866 -41.08 19.11 -18.89
CA THR A 866 -42.39 19.52 -19.46
C THR A 866 -42.36 20.89 -20.14
N LEU A 867 -41.28 21.66 -19.94
CA LEU A 867 -41.02 22.98 -20.51
C LEU A 867 -39.86 22.96 -21.52
N ALA A 868 -39.64 21.82 -22.20
CA ALA A 868 -38.52 21.61 -23.12
C ALA A 868 -38.40 22.70 -24.21
N ASP A 869 -39.51 23.14 -24.81
CA ASP A 869 -39.48 24.18 -25.85
C ASP A 869 -38.99 25.54 -25.30
N ASP A 870 -39.43 25.92 -24.10
CA ASP A 870 -38.98 27.15 -23.44
C ASP A 870 -37.48 27.05 -23.09
N TYR A 871 -37.06 25.89 -22.58
CA TYR A 871 -35.66 25.60 -22.26
C TYR A 871 -34.74 25.70 -23.50
N ILE A 872 -35.08 25.00 -24.59
CA ILE A 872 -34.31 25.03 -25.83
C ILE A 872 -34.29 26.45 -26.42
N GLY A 873 -35.42 27.16 -26.35
CA GLY A 873 -35.51 28.57 -26.74
C GLY A 873 -34.53 29.45 -25.96
N PHE A 874 -34.48 29.29 -24.64
CA PHE A 874 -33.53 30.00 -23.77
C PHE A 874 -32.07 29.69 -24.12
N VAL A 875 -31.70 28.40 -24.23
CA VAL A 875 -30.32 28.00 -24.57
C VAL A 875 -29.89 28.59 -25.90
N ASN A 876 -30.73 28.49 -26.94
CA ASN A 876 -30.44 29.05 -28.25
C ASN A 876 -30.33 30.58 -28.23
N GLU A 877 -31.21 31.26 -27.50
CA GLU A 877 -31.19 32.71 -27.36
C GLU A 877 -29.95 33.21 -26.58
N MET A 878 -29.51 32.46 -25.57
CA MET A 878 -28.28 32.77 -24.82
C MET A 878 -27.03 32.50 -25.65
N SER A 879 -27.00 31.42 -26.44
CA SER A 879 -25.94 31.12 -27.40
C SER A 879 -25.77 32.27 -28.41
N GLU A 880 -26.85 32.69 -29.05
CA GLU A 880 -26.84 33.80 -30.00
C GLU A 880 -26.42 35.12 -29.34
N PHE A 881 -26.92 35.42 -28.14
CA PHE A 881 -26.58 36.63 -27.40
C PHE A 881 -25.08 36.68 -27.03
N ILE A 882 -24.53 35.62 -26.45
CA ILE A 882 -23.11 35.58 -26.03
C ILE A 882 -22.19 35.63 -27.25
N ASN A 883 -22.52 34.89 -28.30
CA ASN A 883 -21.75 34.88 -29.54
C ASN A 883 -21.77 36.23 -30.24
N SER A 884 -22.95 36.84 -30.42
CA SER A 884 -23.06 38.16 -31.07
C SER A 884 -22.41 39.29 -30.27
N THR A 885 -22.33 39.16 -28.94
CA THR A 885 -21.74 40.18 -28.06
C THR A 885 -20.21 40.10 -28.01
N THR A 886 -19.64 38.88 -27.95
CA THR A 886 -18.19 38.69 -27.69
C THR A 886 -17.50 37.67 -28.58
N GLY A 887 -18.21 36.98 -29.45
CA GLY A 887 -17.69 35.89 -30.28
C GLY A 887 -17.38 34.61 -29.51
N LYS A 888 -17.78 34.51 -28.25
CA LYS A 888 -17.58 33.31 -27.41
C LYS A 888 -18.61 32.24 -27.74
N THR A 889 -18.23 30.99 -27.53
CA THR A 889 -19.11 29.82 -27.62
C THR A 889 -19.62 29.45 -26.23
N ILE A 890 -20.84 28.93 -26.12
CA ILE A 890 -21.39 28.46 -24.85
C ILE A 890 -21.23 26.94 -24.70
N ARG A 891 -21.05 26.52 -23.45
CA ARG A 891 -21.23 25.16 -22.97
C ARG A 891 -22.51 25.07 -22.14
N ILE A 892 -23.16 23.92 -22.17
CA ILE A 892 -24.27 23.57 -21.28
C ILE A 892 -24.03 22.18 -20.68
N TRP A 893 -24.63 21.92 -19.52
CA TRP A 893 -24.85 20.56 -19.06
C TRP A 893 -25.86 19.89 -19.98
N GLY A 894 -25.63 18.61 -20.32
CA GLY A 894 -26.62 17.82 -21.05
C GLY A 894 -27.87 17.61 -20.18
N THR A 895 -29.05 17.93 -20.72
CA THR A 895 -30.31 17.96 -19.98
C THR A 895 -31.39 17.20 -20.75
N GLU A 896 -32.36 16.59 -20.06
CA GLU A 896 -33.44 15.90 -20.76
C GLU A 896 -34.40 16.90 -21.41
N GLU A 897 -34.26 17.13 -22.73
CA GLU A 897 -35.13 18.03 -23.50
C GLU A 897 -36.05 17.30 -24.50
N PRO A 898 -37.17 16.68 -24.08
CA PRO A 898 -38.03 15.87 -24.95
C PRO A 898 -38.93 16.71 -25.89
N SER A 899 -38.36 17.70 -26.59
CA SER A 899 -39.05 18.52 -27.59
C SER A 899 -39.15 17.80 -28.94
N GLU A 900 -40.33 17.88 -29.56
CA GLU A 900 -40.53 17.50 -30.97
C GLU A 900 -40.51 18.71 -31.92
N ASN A 901 -40.45 19.93 -31.38
CA ASN A 901 -40.62 21.18 -32.14
C ASN A 901 -39.31 21.93 -32.36
N LEU A 902 -38.39 21.89 -31.39
CA LEU A 902 -37.15 22.65 -31.35
C LEU A 902 -35.97 21.73 -31.06
N THR A 903 -34.78 22.15 -31.47
CA THR A 903 -33.52 21.49 -31.12
C THR A 903 -32.50 22.53 -30.69
N ILE A 904 -31.59 22.15 -29.81
CA ILE A 904 -30.45 22.99 -29.43
C ILE A 904 -29.57 23.24 -30.67
N SER A 905 -29.02 24.45 -30.77
CA SER A 905 -28.10 24.82 -31.85
C SER A 905 -26.85 23.93 -31.82
N LYS A 906 -26.36 23.55 -33.01
CA LYS A 906 -25.10 22.79 -33.16
C LYS A 906 -23.85 23.61 -32.83
N ASP A 907 -24.01 24.92 -32.64
CA ASP A 907 -22.94 25.80 -32.15
C ASP A 907 -22.73 25.70 -30.62
N VAL A 908 -23.60 24.96 -29.91
CA VAL A 908 -23.49 24.72 -28.47
C VAL A 908 -22.70 23.44 -28.19
N ILE A 909 -21.76 23.51 -27.23
CA ILE A 909 -21.01 22.37 -26.73
C ILE A 909 -21.78 21.75 -25.56
N ILE A 910 -21.95 20.43 -25.55
CA ILE A 910 -22.72 19.73 -24.50
C ILE A 910 -21.77 18.94 -23.59
N GLN A 911 -21.74 19.31 -22.32
CA GLN A 911 -21.04 18.58 -21.27
C GLN A 911 -21.97 17.53 -20.68
N HIS A 912 -21.79 16.27 -21.09
CA HIS A 912 -22.61 15.17 -20.62
C HIS A 912 -22.19 14.77 -19.20
N TRP A 913 -23.17 14.68 -18.30
CA TRP A 913 -22.92 14.38 -16.89
C TRP A 913 -23.70 13.20 -16.34
N GLN A 914 -24.82 12.78 -16.95
CA GLN A 914 -25.56 11.62 -16.48
C GLN A 914 -26.37 10.97 -17.61
N TYR A 915 -26.28 9.64 -17.72
CA TYR A 915 -27.24 8.86 -18.51
C TYR A 915 -28.67 9.03 -18.00
N GLY A 916 -29.57 9.41 -18.90
CA GLY A 916 -30.96 9.75 -18.60
C GLY A 916 -31.23 11.25 -18.69
N GLN A 917 -30.18 12.09 -18.58
CA GLN A 917 -30.26 13.51 -18.91
C GLN A 917 -29.88 13.75 -20.36
N SER A 918 -28.85 13.08 -20.86
CA SER A 918 -28.58 13.05 -22.30
C SER A 918 -27.94 11.73 -22.72
N ASP A 919 -27.84 11.50 -24.03
CA ASP A 919 -27.12 10.36 -24.60
C ASP A 919 -25.91 10.89 -25.41
N PRO A 920 -24.68 10.72 -24.92
CA PRO A 920 -23.50 11.30 -25.54
C PRO A 920 -23.19 10.66 -26.90
N VAL A 921 -23.56 9.38 -27.11
CA VAL A 921 -23.37 8.70 -28.39
C VAL A 921 -24.35 9.24 -29.43
N LEU A 922 -25.62 9.45 -29.04
CA LEU A 922 -26.60 10.09 -29.92
C LEU A 922 -26.23 11.55 -30.24
N LEU A 923 -25.78 12.31 -29.25
CA LEU A 923 -25.36 13.70 -29.43
C LEU A 923 -24.20 13.80 -30.42
N ALA A 924 -23.16 12.98 -30.25
CA ALA A 924 -22.04 12.92 -31.20
C ALA A 924 -22.50 12.51 -32.61
N ASN A 925 -23.32 11.46 -32.73
CA ASN A 925 -23.83 10.98 -34.02
C ASN A 925 -24.72 12.01 -34.74
N THR A 926 -25.30 12.96 -34.00
CA THR A 926 -26.08 14.06 -34.56
C THR A 926 -25.28 15.35 -34.72
N GLY A 927 -23.96 15.33 -34.45
CA GLY A 927 -23.02 16.40 -34.76
C GLY A 927 -22.89 17.49 -33.69
N TYR A 928 -23.13 17.18 -32.41
CA TYR A 928 -22.75 18.07 -31.30
C TYR A 928 -21.32 17.80 -30.86
N GLU A 929 -20.56 18.84 -30.54
CA GLU A 929 -19.33 18.69 -29.76
C GLU A 929 -19.69 18.36 -28.30
N ILE A 930 -18.98 17.39 -27.71
CA ILE A 930 -19.28 16.89 -26.37
C ILE A 930 -18.05 16.79 -25.47
N ILE A 931 -18.29 16.93 -24.18
CA ILE A 931 -17.31 16.76 -23.10
C ILE A 931 -17.85 15.70 -22.13
N ASN A 932 -16.97 14.78 -21.73
CA ASN A 932 -17.29 13.72 -20.77
C ASN A 932 -17.11 14.22 -19.33
N SER A 933 -18.22 14.32 -18.61
CA SER A 933 -18.26 14.54 -17.17
C SER A 933 -19.19 13.54 -16.50
N GLU A 934 -19.29 12.32 -17.05
CA GLU A 934 -20.24 11.31 -16.57
C GLU A 934 -20.05 11.04 -15.07
N ASP A 935 -21.13 11.23 -14.33
CA ASP A 935 -21.17 11.31 -12.89
C ASP A 935 -20.57 10.08 -12.21
N TRP A 936 -20.78 8.91 -12.80
CA TRP A 936 -20.30 7.66 -12.27
C TRP A 936 -18.79 7.68 -12.08
N TRP A 937 -17.98 8.10 -13.04
CA TRP A 937 -16.52 8.14 -12.84
C TRP A 937 -16.03 9.51 -12.36
N ALA A 938 -16.71 10.59 -12.76
CA ALA A 938 -16.19 11.96 -12.68
C ALA A 938 -16.51 12.67 -11.38
N TYR A 939 -17.60 12.31 -10.70
CA TYR A 939 -18.15 13.14 -9.62
C TYR A 939 -17.66 12.72 -8.24
N MET A 940 -17.45 13.74 -7.41
CA MET A 940 -17.42 13.61 -5.95
C MET A 940 -18.37 14.62 -5.33
N SER A 941 -18.99 14.23 -4.23
CA SER A 941 -19.63 15.17 -3.31
C SER A 941 -18.64 15.40 -2.17
N ILE A 942 -18.17 16.63 -2.00
CA ILE A 942 -17.26 17.03 -0.92
C ILE A 942 -18.03 16.84 0.39
N LYS A 943 -17.78 15.70 1.05
CA LYS A 943 -18.60 14.98 2.05
C LYS A 943 -19.65 14.05 1.48
N ASN A 944 -19.87 12.95 2.18
CA ASN A 944 -20.73 11.85 1.74
C ASN A 944 -22.14 12.31 1.33
N ASP A 945 -22.63 11.90 0.16
CA ASP A 945 -24.02 12.15 -0.22
C ASP A 945 -24.99 11.21 0.53
N HIS A 946 -26.21 11.68 0.75
CA HIS A 946 -27.27 10.99 1.49
C HIS A 946 -28.34 10.36 0.59
N MET A 947 -28.24 10.56 -0.72
CA MET A 947 -29.18 9.98 -1.67
C MET A 947 -28.44 8.95 -2.51
N PRO A 948 -28.97 7.72 -2.67
CA PRO A 948 -28.52 6.91 -3.78
C PRO A 948 -29.07 7.56 -5.05
N ILE A 949 -28.29 8.44 -5.69
CA ILE A 949 -28.46 8.67 -7.11
C ILE A 949 -28.15 7.32 -7.75
N LEU A 950 -29.20 6.64 -8.21
CA LEU A 950 -29.03 5.40 -8.93
C LEU A 950 -28.94 5.79 -10.41
N PRO A 951 -27.90 5.29 -11.12
CA PRO A 951 -27.04 4.19 -10.71
C PRO A 951 -25.70 4.58 -10.01
N ALA A 952 -25.34 5.87 -9.92
CA ALA A 952 -24.03 6.32 -9.44
C ALA A 952 -24.02 6.97 -8.04
N ARG A 953 -23.36 6.34 -7.06
CA ARG A 953 -23.05 7.00 -5.77
C ARG A 953 -21.85 7.93 -5.94
N TYR A 954 -21.96 9.16 -5.43
CA TYR A 954 -20.87 10.15 -5.41
C TYR A 954 -20.05 10.01 -4.12
N PRO A 955 -18.81 9.49 -4.19
CA PRO A 955 -17.95 9.34 -3.03
C PRO A 955 -17.44 10.70 -2.52
N GLN A 956 -16.97 10.73 -1.26
CA GLN A 956 -16.30 11.91 -0.69
C GLN A 956 -14.96 12.21 -1.37
N PHE A 957 -14.22 11.17 -1.77
CA PHE A 957 -12.93 11.25 -2.43
C PHE A 957 -13.03 10.66 -3.82
N PHE A 958 -12.23 11.16 -4.77
CA PHE A 958 -12.21 10.63 -6.13
C PHE A 958 -11.94 9.11 -6.10
N ASN A 959 -12.80 8.33 -6.76
CA ASN A 959 -12.66 6.89 -6.79
C ASN A 959 -11.72 6.45 -7.92
N GLU A 960 -10.46 6.23 -7.57
CA GLU A 960 -9.40 5.82 -8.53
C GLU A 960 -9.75 4.52 -9.27
N SER A 961 -10.42 3.57 -8.61
CA SER A 961 -10.80 2.29 -9.22
C SER A 961 -11.72 2.48 -10.42
N ARG A 962 -12.57 3.51 -10.45
CA ARG A 962 -13.47 3.77 -11.60
C ARG A 962 -12.72 4.22 -12.86
N VAL A 963 -11.50 4.73 -12.71
CA VAL A 963 -10.63 5.11 -13.84
C VAL A 963 -9.63 4.01 -14.18
N LEU A 964 -9.14 3.27 -13.18
CA LEU A 964 -8.18 2.18 -13.38
C LEU A 964 -8.85 0.88 -13.87
N ASN A 965 -10.11 0.68 -13.50
CA ASN A 965 -10.95 -0.47 -13.82
C ASN A 965 -12.37 0.01 -14.20
N PHE A 966 -12.46 0.76 -15.29
CA PHE A 966 -13.72 1.29 -15.83
C PHE A 966 -14.76 0.18 -16.00
N ALA A 967 -16.02 0.51 -15.73
CA ALA A 967 -17.14 -0.44 -15.78
C ALA A 967 -16.91 -1.71 -14.92
N ASP A 968 -16.19 -1.53 -13.81
CA ASP A 968 -15.74 -2.57 -12.86
C ASP A 968 -14.98 -3.73 -13.55
N GLU A 969 -14.32 -3.46 -14.68
CA GLU A 969 -13.58 -4.44 -15.46
C GLU A 969 -12.08 -4.30 -15.23
N SER A 970 -11.49 -5.33 -14.61
CA SER A 970 -10.06 -5.37 -14.28
C SER A 970 -9.20 -5.09 -15.51
N GLY A 971 -8.43 -4.00 -15.48
CA GLY A 971 -7.50 -3.60 -16.54
C GLY A 971 -8.10 -2.82 -17.71
N TRP A 972 -9.40 -2.53 -17.71
CA TRP A 972 -9.99 -1.50 -18.58
C TRP A 972 -9.73 -0.13 -17.98
N GLN A 973 -8.68 0.55 -18.43
CA GLN A 973 -8.41 1.91 -17.99
C GLN A 973 -9.19 2.90 -18.82
N TRP A 974 -10.00 3.70 -18.14
CA TRP A 974 -10.86 4.73 -18.72
C TRP A 974 -10.09 5.64 -19.69
N THR A 975 -10.75 5.99 -20.79
CA THR A 975 -10.39 7.12 -21.66
C THR A 975 -11.54 8.12 -21.70
N PRO A 976 -11.33 9.38 -22.11
CA PRO A 976 -12.41 10.34 -22.33
C PRO A 976 -13.51 9.89 -23.31
N ALA A 977 -13.32 8.82 -24.10
CA ALA A 977 -14.35 8.24 -24.97
C ALA A 977 -15.23 7.18 -24.28
N ASP A 978 -14.88 6.78 -23.05
CA ASP A 978 -15.63 5.86 -22.22
C ASP A 978 -16.67 6.64 -21.39
N TYR A 979 -17.95 6.51 -21.76
CA TYR A 979 -19.09 7.14 -21.11
C TYR A 979 -19.90 6.13 -20.30
N ASN A 980 -20.43 5.05 -20.89
CA ASN A 980 -21.40 4.18 -20.19
C ASN A 980 -20.74 3.02 -19.42
N PRO A 981 -20.73 3.01 -18.07
CA PRO A 981 -20.16 1.89 -17.32
C PRO A 981 -21.10 0.66 -17.24
N PHE A 982 -22.38 0.81 -17.59
CA PHE A 982 -23.38 -0.27 -17.48
C PHE A 982 -23.63 -0.96 -18.81
N ASN A 983 -23.84 -0.21 -19.88
CA ASN A 983 -23.90 -0.72 -21.24
C ASN A 983 -22.55 -0.49 -21.96
N LYS A 984 -21.63 -1.44 -21.77
CA LYS A 984 -20.26 -1.40 -22.33
C LYS A 984 -20.19 -1.26 -23.86
N THR A 985 -21.31 -1.44 -24.57
CA THR A 985 -21.39 -1.25 -26.03
C THR A 985 -21.68 0.20 -26.45
N GLU A 986 -22.14 1.04 -25.52
CA GLU A 986 -22.45 2.46 -25.74
C GLU A 986 -21.26 3.33 -25.36
N GLN A 987 -20.15 3.17 -26.09
CA GLN A 987 -18.99 4.05 -26.01
C GLN A 987 -18.83 4.82 -27.31
N LEU A 988 -18.15 5.96 -27.23
CA LEU A 988 -17.67 6.60 -28.44
C LEU A 988 -16.40 5.91 -28.94
N PRO A 989 -16.16 5.91 -30.26
CA PRO A 989 -14.83 5.65 -30.77
C PRO A 989 -13.82 6.63 -30.17
N ASP A 990 -12.68 6.10 -29.73
CA ASP A 990 -11.53 6.86 -29.21
C ASP A 990 -11.02 7.99 -30.12
N ALA A 991 -11.27 7.91 -31.42
CA ALA A 991 -10.85 8.89 -32.42
C ALA A 991 -12.02 9.78 -32.89
N SER A 992 -13.13 9.82 -32.16
CA SER A 992 -14.31 10.61 -32.53
C SER A 992 -13.94 12.10 -32.63
N PRO A 993 -14.27 12.77 -33.76
CA PRO A 993 -13.88 14.16 -33.98
C PRO A 993 -14.64 15.16 -33.08
N ASP A 994 -15.81 14.75 -32.60
CA ASP A 994 -16.75 15.54 -31.80
C ASP A 994 -16.53 15.39 -30.28
N ASN A 995 -15.69 14.46 -29.84
CA ASN A 995 -15.32 14.32 -28.43
C ASN A 995 -14.14 15.25 -28.10
N LYS A 996 -14.39 16.31 -27.34
CA LYS A 996 -13.37 17.28 -26.93
C LYS A 996 -12.47 16.73 -25.81
N GLY A 997 -12.99 15.85 -24.97
CA GLY A 997 -12.26 15.29 -23.83
C GLY A 997 -13.13 15.17 -22.58
N ALA A 998 -12.58 15.51 -21.41
CA ALA A 998 -13.24 15.22 -20.14
C ALA A 998 -12.96 16.24 -19.03
N ILE A 999 -13.91 16.37 -18.10
CA ILE A 999 -13.83 17.22 -16.90
C ILE A 999 -14.36 16.44 -15.69
N LEU A 1000 -13.54 16.27 -14.64
CA LEU A 1000 -13.98 15.74 -13.34
C LEU A 1000 -14.66 16.84 -12.51
N ALA A 1001 -15.58 16.51 -11.60
CA ALA A 1001 -16.32 17.52 -10.83
C ALA A 1001 -16.38 17.23 -9.33
N ALA A 1002 -16.16 18.28 -8.54
CA ALA A 1002 -16.31 18.26 -7.09
C ALA A 1002 -17.45 19.19 -6.66
N TRP A 1003 -18.53 18.59 -6.16
CA TRP A 1003 -19.76 19.26 -5.74
C TRP A 1003 -19.83 19.47 -4.23
N ASN A 1004 -20.41 20.59 -3.78
CA ASN A 1004 -20.60 20.92 -2.36
C ASN A 1004 -22.08 20.74 -1.95
N ASP A 1005 -22.66 19.57 -2.26
CA ASP A 1005 -24.08 19.23 -2.04
C ASP A 1005 -24.56 19.33 -0.59
N ASN A 1006 -23.63 19.32 0.35
CA ASN A 1006 -23.90 19.32 1.79
C ASN A 1006 -23.85 20.73 2.40
N GLY A 1007 -23.58 21.76 1.60
CA GLY A 1007 -23.61 23.16 2.01
C GLY A 1007 -22.24 23.71 2.41
N PRO A 1008 -22.18 25.02 2.72
CA PRO A 1008 -20.92 25.75 2.88
C PRO A 1008 -20.15 25.40 4.16
N ASP A 1009 -20.85 24.89 5.18
CA ASP A 1009 -20.31 24.50 6.49
C ASP A 1009 -19.99 23.01 6.58
N ALA A 1010 -20.28 22.23 5.55
CA ALA A 1010 -20.01 20.79 5.56
C ALA A 1010 -18.52 20.46 5.38
N SER A 1011 -17.75 21.36 4.76
CA SER A 1011 -16.34 21.13 4.43
C SER A 1011 -15.50 22.38 4.63
N THR A 1012 -14.20 22.20 4.83
CA THR A 1012 -13.21 23.28 4.70
C THR A 1012 -12.74 23.42 3.26
N GLN A 1013 -12.13 24.55 2.89
CA GLN A 1013 -11.55 24.72 1.54
C GLN A 1013 -10.53 23.62 1.18
N LEU A 1014 -9.65 23.23 2.12
CA LEU A 1014 -8.63 22.20 1.86
C LEU A 1014 -9.22 20.79 1.73
N GLU A 1015 -10.36 20.51 2.34
CA GLU A 1015 -11.05 19.23 2.11
C GLU A 1015 -11.52 19.07 0.66
N ALA A 1016 -11.86 20.16 -0.03
CA ALA A 1016 -12.13 20.13 -1.48
C ALA A 1016 -10.87 19.74 -2.27
N TYR A 1017 -9.70 20.26 -1.89
CA TYR A 1017 -8.44 19.82 -2.48
C TYR A 1017 -8.21 18.33 -2.24
N TYR A 1018 -8.33 17.84 -0.99
CA TYR A 1018 -8.09 16.43 -0.69
C TYR A 1018 -9.06 15.48 -1.41
N ALA A 1019 -10.30 15.92 -1.65
CA ALA A 1019 -11.26 15.20 -2.48
C ALA A 1019 -10.76 15.04 -3.93
N MET A 1020 -10.24 16.11 -4.54
CA MET A 1020 -9.80 16.15 -5.94
C MET A 1020 -8.34 15.74 -6.18
N ARG A 1021 -7.49 15.76 -5.15
CA ARG A 1021 -6.03 15.61 -5.24
C ARG A 1021 -5.63 14.44 -6.15
N ARG A 1022 -6.24 13.27 -5.92
CA ARG A 1022 -6.00 12.05 -6.69
C ARG A 1022 -6.64 12.09 -8.07
N GLY A 1023 -7.88 12.60 -8.16
CA GLY A 1023 -8.60 12.75 -9.43
C GLY A 1023 -7.88 13.63 -10.44
N ILE A 1024 -7.40 14.82 -10.05
CA ILE A 1024 -6.68 15.73 -10.94
C ILE A 1024 -5.45 15.05 -11.57
N ALA A 1025 -4.65 14.33 -10.77
CA ALA A 1025 -3.47 13.64 -11.28
C ALA A 1025 -3.85 12.49 -12.23
N LEU A 1026 -4.85 11.70 -11.84
CA LEU A 1026 -5.25 10.50 -12.57
C LEU A 1026 -5.97 10.80 -13.89
N VAL A 1027 -6.92 11.74 -13.86
CA VAL A 1027 -7.63 12.24 -15.06
C VAL A 1027 -6.66 12.96 -15.98
N GLY A 1028 -5.73 13.76 -15.44
CA GLY A 1028 -4.65 14.35 -16.23
C GLY A 1028 -3.84 13.28 -16.98
N ALA A 1029 -3.45 12.20 -16.29
CA ALA A 1029 -2.71 11.09 -16.89
C ALA A 1029 -3.49 10.37 -18.00
N ARG A 1030 -4.76 10.02 -17.74
CA ARG A 1030 -5.60 9.23 -18.65
C ARG A 1030 -6.13 10.04 -19.83
N SER A 1031 -6.50 11.30 -19.64
CA SER A 1031 -6.91 12.19 -20.73
C SER A 1031 -5.73 12.61 -21.62
N TRP A 1032 -4.52 12.71 -21.05
CA TRP A 1032 -3.30 12.91 -21.82
C TRP A 1032 -2.94 11.67 -22.64
N SER A 1033 -3.04 10.48 -22.04
CA SER A 1033 -2.65 9.22 -22.68
C SER A 1033 -3.68 8.72 -23.70
N GLY A 1034 -4.98 8.85 -23.39
CA GLY A 1034 -6.05 8.20 -24.14
C GLY A 1034 -5.84 6.69 -24.26
N SER A 1035 -6.25 6.10 -25.38
CA SER A 1035 -5.98 4.69 -25.70
C SER A 1035 -4.64 4.46 -26.39
N ARG A 1036 -4.03 5.53 -26.93
CA ARG A 1036 -2.71 5.46 -27.56
C ARG A 1036 -1.54 5.49 -26.57
N GLY A 1037 -1.73 6.02 -25.36
CA GLY A 1037 -0.67 6.14 -24.35
C GLY A 1037 -0.43 4.84 -23.57
N LEU A 1038 0.55 4.86 -22.67
CA LEU A 1038 0.79 3.73 -21.78
C LEU A 1038 -0.35 3.58 -20.77
N LYS A 1039 -0.62 2.33 -20.38
CA LYS A 1039 -1.48 2.04 -19.23
C LYS A 1039 -0.75 2.35 -17.93
N LEU A 1040 -1.50 2.81 -16.93
CA LEU A 1040 -1.03 3.04 -15.56
C LEU A 1040 -0.84 1.70 -14.84
N VAL A 1041 0.01 1.66 -13.81
CA VAL A 1041 0.20 0.47 -12.97
C VAL A 1041 -0.52 0.71 -11.64
N ASP A 1042 -1.64 0.00 -11.42
CA ASP A 1042 -2.60 0.23 -10.33
C ASP A 1042 -1.93 0.38 -8.95
N ASN A 1043 -1.06 -0.55 -8.57
CA ASN A 1043 -0.40 -0.56 -7.25
C ASN A 1043 0.69 0.54 -7.06
N GLU A 1044 1.05 1.30 -8.10
CA GLU A 1044 2.06 2.36 -8.03
C GLU A 1044 1.46 3.78 -8.14
N VAL A 1045 0.22 3.91 -8.62
CA VAL A 1045 -0.42 5.22 -8.85
C VAL A 1045 -0.51 6.02 -7.56
N SER A 1046 -1.04 5.42 -6.50
CA SER A 1046 -1.25 6.08 -5.21
C SER A 1046 0.04 6.63 -4.60
N SER A 1047 1.09 5.80 -4.51
CA SER A 1047 2.36 6.20 -3.92
C SER A 1047 3.05 7.28 -4.74
N THR A 1048 2.89 7.24 -6.06
CA THR A 1048 3.48 8.22 -6.96
C THR A 1048 2.80 9.59 -6.84
N ILE A 1049 1.46 9.62 -6.76
CA ILE A 1049 0.71 10.85 -6.50
C ILE A 1049 1.13 11.46 -5.16
N ASP A 1050 1.30 10.65 -4.12
CA ASP A 1050 1.70 11.12 -2.79
C ASP A 1050 3.10 11.75 -2.77
N VAL A 1051 4.02 11.28 -3.62
CA VAL A 1051 5.37 11.87 -3.77
C VAL A 1051 5.31 13.19 -4.53
N PHE A 1052 4.58 13.25 -5.64
CA PHE A 1052 4.58 14.40 -6.54
C PHE A 1052 3.74 15.58 -6.03
N SER A 1053 2.61 15.30 -5.40
CA SER A 1053 1.64 16.33 -4.99
C SER A 1053 2.23 17.46 -4.13
N PRO A 1054 2.98 17.17 -3.04
CA PRO A 1054 3.58 18.23 -2.23
C PRO A 1054 4.72 18.97 -2.93
N LEU A 1055 5.29 18.38 -3.99
CA LEU A 1055 6.43 18.93 -4.74
C LEU A 1055 6.01 19.73 -5.99
N ALA A 1056 4.73 19.74 -6.34
CA ALA A 1056 4.22 20.55 -7.44
C ALA A 1056 4.51 22.05 -7.17
N PRO A 1057 5.24 22.75 -8.06
CA PRO A 1057 5.64 24.13 -7.81
C PRO A 1057 4.46 25.11 -7.94
N GLY A 1058 4.59 26.29 -7.33
CA GLY A 1058 3.54 27.32 -7.36
C GLY A 1058 2.33 27.06 -6.47
N GLN A 1059 2.38 26.08 -5.56
CA GLN A 1059 1.34 25.78 -4.57
C GLN A 1059 1.94 25.19 -3.27
N ASN A 1060 1.15 25.13 -2.21
CA ASN A 1060 1.39 24.34 -1.00
C ASN A 1060 0.07 23.80 -0.39
N LEU A 1061 -0.80 23.19 -1.19
CA LEU A 1061 -2.12 22.66 -0.79
C LEU A 1061 -2.03 21.56 0.28
N ASP A 1062 -0.96 20.77 0.26
CA ASP A 1062 -0.65 19.79 1.32
C ASP A 1062 -0.13 20.44 2.63
N ARG A 1063 0.06 21.78 2.63
CA ARG A 1063 0.57 22.57 3.76
C ARG A 1063 1.79 21.92 4.41
N THR A 1064 2.76 21.57 3.57
CA THR A 1064 4.00 20.94 4.01
C THR A 1064 4.88 21.95 4.73
N LEU A 1065 5.63 21.46 5.73
CA LEU A 1065 6.64 22.24 6.43
C LEU A 1065 8.03 21.85 5.91
N PRO A 1066 8.99 22.79 5.84
CA PRO A 1066 10.37 22.47 5.46
C PRO A 1066 11.00 21.46 6.43
N PRO A 1067 11.88 20.55 5.96
CA PRO A 1067 12.55 19.60 6.82
C PRO A 1067 13.41 20.32 7.87
N THR A 1068 13.10 20.14 9.15
CA THR A 1068 13.99 20.54 10.26
C THR A 1068 14.90 19.35 10.58
N GLY A 1069 16.22 19.50 10.46
CA GLY A 1069 17.17 18.39 10.58
C GLY A 1069 16.97 17.50 11.81
N HIS A 1070 17.10 16.18 11.63
CA HIS A 1070 17.21 15.06 12.60
C HIS A 1070 16.34 15.03 13.89
N THR A 1071 15.40 15.94 14.11
CA THR A 1071 14.49 15.90 15.28
C THR A 1071 13.22 15.12 14.97
N LYS A 1072 12.75 14.29 15.92
CA LYS A 1072 11.47 13.53 15.84
C LYS A 1072 10.20 14.43 15.78
N SER A 1073 10.33 15.74 15.97
CA SER A 1073 9.23 16.73 15.92
C SER A 1073 9.44 17.71 14.77
N LEU A 1074 8.35 18.03 14.05
CA LEU A 1074 8.32 19.01 12.95
C LEU A 1074 8.35 20.45 13.46
N VAL A 1075 7.58 20.72 14.51
CA VAL A 1075 7.53 22.01 15.21
C VAL A 1075 7.48 21.74 16.70
N SER A 1076 8.25 22.50 17.47
CA SER A 1076 8.19 22.49 18.93
C SER A 1076 8.32 23.92 19.42
N TRP A 1077 7.40 24.35 20.29
CA TRP A 1077 7.43 25.66 20.92
C TRP A 1077 7.02 25.53 22.39
N SER A 1078 7.62 26.36 23.24
CA SER A 1078 7.27 26.49 24.65
C SER A 1078 7.34 27.96 25.02
N ARG A 1079 6.37 28.40 25.81
CA ARG A 1079 6.24 29.78 26.24
C ARG A 1079 7.40 30.17 27.15
N SER A 1080 8.05 31.28 26.82
CA SER A 1080 9.13 31.86 27.60
C SER A 1080 8.60 32.88 28.63
N GLU A 1081 9.39 33.19 29.67
CA GLU A 1081 9.07 34.26 30.63
C GLU A 1081 8.98 35.66 29.98
N GLN A 1082 9.53 35.82 28.76
CA GLN A 1082 9.54 37.07 28.00
C GLN A 1082 8.36 37.17 27.03
N ASP A 1083 7.62 36.08 26.82
CA ASP A 1083 6.52 36.03 25.86
C ASP A 1083 5.32 36.83 26.39
N VAL A 1084 4.84 37.77 25.58
CA VAL A 1084 3.60 38.50 25.86
C VAL A 1084 2.37 37.64 25.51
N ALA A 1085 1.16 38.18 25.72
CA ALA A 1085 -0.07 37.44 25.45
C ALA A 1085 -0.21 36.98 23.98
N GLU A 1086 0.43 37.67 23.05
CA GLU A 1086 0.50 37.31 21.63
C GLU A 1086 1.93 36.88 21.26
N VAL A 1087 2.06 35.72 20.61
CA VAL A 1087 3.34 35.14 20.20
C VAL A 1087 3.26 34.77 18.73
N HIS A 1088 4.15 35.32 17.92
CA HIS A 1088 4.27 34.98 16.49
C HIS A 1088 5.26 33.82 16.30
N LEU A 1089 4.76 32.67 15.86
CA LEU A 1089 5.54 31.46 15.57
C LEU A 1089 6.09 31.45 14.13
N GLY A 1090 5.36 32.08 13.20
CA GLY A 1090 5.76 32.23 11.80
C GLY A 1090 5.91 30.91 11.04
N LYS A 1091 5.14 29.88 11.40
CA LYS A 1091 5.18 28.56 10.72
C LYS A 1091 3.99 28.32 9.79
N GLY A 1092 3.01 29.22 9.73
CA GLY A 1092 1.84 29.07 8.87
C GLY A 1092 0.91 27.94 9.31
N SER A 1093 0.79 26.89 8.50
CA SER A 1093 -0.04 25.72 8.83
C SER A 1093 0.61 24.41 8.40
N LYS A 1094 0.33 23.32 9.14
CA LYS A 1094 0.73 21.95 8.78
C LYS A 1094 -0.51 21.16 8.34
N GLY A 1095 -0.47 20.64 7.11
CA GLY A 1095 -1.52 19.81 6.53
C GLY A 1095 -1.63 18.44 7.20
N MET A 1096 -2.60 17.64 6.72
CA MET A 1096 -3.03 16.37 7.30
C MET A 1096 -1.90 15.37 7.59
N ASN A 1097 -2.23 14.31 8.34
CA ASN A 1097 -1.33 13.28 8.86
C ASN A 1097 -0.35 13.83 9.91
N TYR A 1098 -0.89 14.50 10.93
CA TYR A 1098 -0.09 15.02 12.04
C TYR A 1098 -0.67 14.66 13.41
N THR A 1099 0.20 14.69 14.41
CA THR A 1099 -0.18 14.73 15.82
C THR A 1099 0.22 16.08 16.40
N LEU A 1100 -0.74 16.82 16.96
CA LEU A 1100 -0.56 18.09 17.66
C LEU A 1100 -0.77 17.87 19.16
N THR A 1101 0.29 18.01 19.95
CA THR A 1101 0.24 17.96 21.42
C THR A 1101 0.33 19.38 21.97
N LEU A 1102 -0.62 19.78 22.81
CA LEU A 1102 -0.74 21.10 23.42
C LEU A 1102 -0.76 20.96 24.95
N ASN A 1103 0.00 21.81 25.66
CA ASN A 1103 -0.14 21.97 27.10
C ASN A 1103 -0.82 23.30 27.41
N ALA A 1104 -2.02 23.26 27.97
CA ALA A 1104 -2.83 24.43 28.27
C ALA A 1104 -3.08 24.58 29.79
N THR A 1105 -2.91 25.80 30.30
CA THR A 1105 -3.25 26.20 31.69
C THR A 1105 -4.46 27.13 31.74
N GLY A 1106 -4.95 27.58 30.59
CA GLY A 1106 -6.04 28.54 30.44
C GLY A 1106 -6.48 28.66 28.98
N PRO A 1107 -7.40 29.59 28.70
CA PRO A 1107 -7.85 29.93 27.35
C PRO A 1107 -6.70 30.31 26.41
N PHE A 1108 -6.82 29.88 25.15
CA PHE A 1108 -5.88 30.23 24.08
C PHE A 1108 -6.56 30.20 22.72
N THR A 1109 -5.98 30.93 21.76
CA THR A 1109 -6.28 30.76 20.34
C THR A 1109 -4.98 30.61 19.55
N LEU A 1110 -4.86 29.48 18.86
CA LEU A 1110 -3.86 29.23 17.82
C LEU A 1110 -4.46 29.62 16.47
N SER A 1111 -3.77 30.46 15.70
CA SER A 1111 -4.21 30.87 14.37
C SER A 1111 -3.18 30.57 13.29
N GLY A 1112 -3.70 30.26 12.10
CA GLY A 1112 -2.95 30.12 10.86
C GLY A 1112 -3.75 30.74 9.71
N PRO A 1113 -3.21 30.73 8.48
CA PRO A 1113 -3.89 31.25 7.30
C PRO A 1113 -5.19 30.53 6.97
N ASP A 1114 -5.30 29.23 7.29
CA ASP A 1114 -6.44 28.40 6.87
C ASP A 1114 -7.53 28.27 7.94
N ASN A 1115 -7.15 28.22 9.22
CA ASN A 1115 -8.10 28.04 10.34
C ASN A 1115 -7.52 28.53 11.67
N THR A 1116 -8.36 28.53 12.70
CA THR A 1116 -7.96 28.77 14.10
C THR A 1116 -8.43 27.63 15.00
N LEU A 1117 -7.69 27.32 16.06
CA LEU A 1117 -8.06 26.36 17.11
C LEU A 1117 -8.03 27.11 18.45
N SER A 1118 -9.14 27.08 19.18
CA SER A 1118 -9.29 27.82 20.44
C SER A 1118 -9.80 26.95 21.58
N LEU A 1119 -9.19 27.10 22.75
CA LEU A 1119 -9.78 26.70 24.02
C LEU A 1119 -10.42 27.95 24.65
N ARG A 1120 -11.74 27.95 24.78
CA ARG A 1120 -12.51 29.12 25.26
C ARG A 1120 -12.64 29.15 26.79
N ASN A 1121 -13.07 30.30 27.31
CA ASN A 1121 -13.34 30.53 28.74
C ASN A 1121 -14.36 29.54 29.36
N ASP A 1122 -15.29 29.04 28.56
CA ASP A 1122 -16.30 28.05 28.98
C ASP A 1122 -15.77 26.60 28.93
N GLY A 1123 -14.49 26.41 28.59
CA GLY A 1123 -13.84 25.11 28.43
C GLY A 1123 -14.07 24.45 27.08
N SER A 1124 -14.80 25.06 26.15
CA SER A 1124 -15.02 24.49 24.82
C SER A 1124 -13.73 24.52 23.97
N LEU A 1125 -13.37 23.38 23.38
CA LEU A 1125 -12.33 23.28 22.38
C LEU A 1125 -12.99 23.33 20.99
N VAL A 1126 -12.69 24.36 20.21
CA VAL A 1126 -13.40 24.67 18.96
C VAL A 1126 -12.39 25.12 17.91
N PHE A 1127 -12.52 24.64 16.68
CA PHE A 1127 -11.81 25.23 15.55
C PHE A 1127 -12.76 26.07 14.67
N ASN A 1128 -12.25 27.14 14.07
CA ASN A 1128 -12.97 27.97 13.11
C ASN A 1128 -12.29 27.87 11.75
N ALA A 1129 -13.06 27.55 10.71
CA ALA A 1129 -12.64 27.63 9.32
C ALA A 1129 -13.77 28.25 8.49
N ASP A 1130 -13.42 29.14 7.56
CA ASP A 1130 -14.36 29.80 6.64
C ASP A 1130 -15.53 30.53 7.33
N GLY A 1131 -15.35 30.97 8.58
CA GLY A 1131 -16.40 31.62 9.37
C GLY A 1131 -17.32 30.67 10.15
N TYR A 1132 -17.13 29.35 10.01
CA TYR A 1132 -17.91 28.32 10.71
C TYR A 1132 -17.16 27.76 11.90
N LEU A 1133 -17.89 27.50 13.00
CA LEU A 1133 -17.34 26.96 14.24
C LEU A 1133 -17.65 25.47 14.39
N TYR A 1134 -16.60 24.68 14.64
CA TYR A 1134 -16.69 23.24 14.80
C TYR A 1134 -16.20 22.87 16.21
N PRO A 1135 -17.11 22.57 17.15
CA PRO A 1135 -16.73 22.15 18.49
C PRO A 1135 -16.27 20.69 18.51
N LEU A 1136 -15.38 20.35 19.44
CA LEU A 1136 -15.11 18.97 19.82
C LEU A 1136 -16.40 18.35 20.37
N ARG A 1137 -16.79 17.17 19.88
CA ARG A 1137 -18.02 16.47 20.29
C ARG A 1137 -17.72 15.08 20.81
N SER A 1138 -18.58 14.61 21.71
CA SER A 1138 -18.45 13.32 22.37
C SER A 1138 -18.84 12.20 21.42
N VAL A 1139 -17.84 11.46 20.97
CA VAL A 1139 -17.96 10.32 20.06
C VAL A 1139 -17.36 9.09 20.75
N SER A 1140 -17.83 7.88 20.45
CA SER A 1140 -17.17 6.66 20.92
C SER A 1140 -15.88 6.42 20.12
N VAL A 1141 -14.91 5.70 20.70
CA VAL A 1141 -13.65 5.38 19.98
C VAL A 1141 -13.96 4.60 18.69
N THR A 1142 -14.91 3.67 18.76
CA THR A 1142 -15.40 2.89 17.61
C THR A 1142 -15.97 3.80 16.53
N ASP A 1143 -16.93 4.67 16.87
CA ASP A 1143 -17.56 5.58 15.91
C ASP A 1143 -16.56 6.58 15.30
N ALA A 1144 -15.49 6.92 16.02
CA ALA A 1144 -14.46 7.85 15.57
C ALA A 1144 -13.38 7.21 14.68
N LEU A 1145 -12.97 5.97 14.99
CA LEU A 1145 -11.78 5.33 14.40
C LEU A 1145 -12.10 4.15 13.47
N GLU A 1146 -13.31 3.57 13.50
CA GLU A 1146 -13.72 2.58 12.50
C GLU A 1146 -14.29 3.28 11.27
N LEU A 1147 -13.75 2.94 10.09
CA LEU A 1147 -14.18 3.53 8.82
C LEU A 1147 -15.28 2.68 8.17
N ASP A 1148 -16.38 3.31 7.76
CA ASP A 1148 -17.28 2.76 6.75
C ASP A 1148 -16.56 2.82 5.39
N PRO A 1149 -16.26 1.68 4.74
CA PRO A 1149 -15.56 1.67 3.45
C PRO A 1149 -16.30 2.44 2.34
N GLY A 1150 -17.62 2.59 2.45
CA GLY A 1150 -18.42 3.37 1.50
C GLY A 1150 -18.55 4.85 1.85
N HIS A 1151 -18.34 5.22 3.11
CA HIS A 1151 -18.50 6.60 3.61
C HIS A 1151 -17.52 6.91 4.76
N PRO A 1152 -16.21 7.03 4.49
CA PRO A 1152 -15.20 7.21 5.52
C PRO A 1152 -15.54 8.38 6.46
N GLY A 1153 -15.42 8.12 7.77
CA GLY A 1153 -15.69 9.08 8.87
C GLY A 1153 -17.15 9.51 9.06
N ARG A 1154 -18.10 8.96 8.28
CA ARG A 1154 -19.54 9.16 8.49
C ARG A 1154 -20.05 8.32 9.67
N ILE A 1155 -20.93 8.92 10.47
CA ILE A 1155 -21.70 8.24 11.50
C ILE A 1155 -23.19 8.49 11.26
N TRP A 1156 -23.96 7.45 10.98
CA TRP A 1156 -25.40 7.55 10.79
C TRP A 1156 -26.13 7.78 12.12
N VAL A 1157 -27.06 8.75 12.17
CA VAL A 1157 -27.78 9.12 13.40
C VAL A 1157 -28.62 7.97 13.97
N ASN A 1158 -29.06 7.03 13.13
CA ASN A 1158 -29.83 5.85 13.55
C ASN A 1158 -28.95 4.64 13.93
N VAL A 1159 -27.63 4.73 13.78
CA VAL A 1159 -26.69 3.62 14.06
C VAL A 1159 -25.70 3.98 15.18
N THR A 1160 -25.49 5.27 15.45
CA THR A 1160 -24.52 5.75 16.43
C THR A 1160 -24.82 5.33 17.87
N THR A 1161 -23.75 5.10 18.63
CA THR A 1161 -23.80 4.97 20.09
C THR A 1161 -23.35 6.24 20.82
N SER A 1162 -22.92 7.25 20.06
CA SER A 1162 -22.36 8.51 20.53
C SER A 1162 -23.45 9.52 20.90
N THR A 1163 -23.13 10.43 21.83
CA THR A 1163 -24.05 11.52 22.20
C THR A 1163 -23.96 12.70 21.24
N HIS A 1164 -22.78 12.91 20.63
CA HIS A 1164 -22.43 14.05 19.80
C HIS A 1164 -22.57 15.41 20.52
N ASP A 1165 -22.72 15.42 21.84
CA ASP A 1165 -22.77 16.65 22.62
C ASP A 1165 -21.39 17.32 22.65
N PRO A 1166 -21.31 18.67 22.65
CA PRO A 1166 -20.04 19.38 22.78
C PRO A 1166 -19.29 18.99 24.06
N VAL A 1167 -17.99 18.75 23.94
CA VAL A 1167 -17.11 18.36 25.05
C VAL A 1167 -16.38 19.60 25.60
N THR A 1168 -16.34 19.73 26.93
CA THR A 1168 -15.62 20.79 27.62
C THR A 1168 -14.38 20.25 28.34
N VAL A 1169 -13.25 20.93 28.22
CA VAL A 1169 -12.03 20.70 29.00
C VAL A 1169 -12.22 21.29 30.41
N SER A 1170 -12.73 20.48 31.35
CA SER A 1170 -13.12 20.97 32.68
C SER A 1170 -11.99 21.07 33.70
N THR A 1171 -10.81 20.51 33.41
CA THR A 1171 -9.66 20.44 34.31
C THR A 1171 -8.44 21.05 33.63
N LEU A 1172 -7.85 22.09 34.24
CA LEU A 1172 -6.59 22.71 33.82
C LEU A 1172 -5.55 22.63 34.96
N PRO A 1173 -4.25 22.42 34.67
CA PRO A 1173 -3.66 22.27 33.35
C PRO A 1173 -4.11 20.98 32.64
N ALA A 1174 -4.19 21.03 31.32
CA ALA A 1174 -4.53 19.91 30.46
C ALA A 1174 -3.47 19.71 29.37
N GLU A 1175 -3.13 18.45 29.13
CA GLU A 1175 -2.48 18.02 27.90
C GLU A 1175 -3.57 17.64 26.90
N ILE A 1176 -3.60 18.32 25.75
CA ILE A 1176 -4.54 18.05 24.66
C ILE A 1176 -3.74 17.48 23.51
N THR A 1177 -4.02 16.24 23.13
CA THR A 1177 -3.42 15.60 21.94
C THR A 1177 -4.47 15.50 20.86
N ILE A 1178 -4.18 16.00 19.67
CA ILE A 1178 -5.05 15.94 18.50
C ILE A 1178 -4.33 15.18 17.40
N GLU A 1179 -4.93 14.10 16.92
CA GLU A 1179 -4.49 13.40 15.71
C GLU A 1179 -5.39 13.82 14.56
N THR A 1180 -4.81 14.05 13.38
CA THR A 1180 -5.58 14.49 12.23
C THR A 1180 -5.10 13.86 10.94
N ASP A 1181 -6.04 13.29 10.20
CA ASP A 1181 -5.86 12.75 8.86
C ASP A 1181 -7.11 12.99 8.00
N VAL A 1182 -7.02 12.62 6.72
CA VAL A 1182 -8.06 12.87 5.71
C VAL A 1182 -9.31 11.99 5.91
N LEU A 1183 -9.18 10.81 6.50
CA LEU A 1183 -10.24 9.81 6.64
C LEU A 1183 -11.02 9.99 7.95
N HIS A 1184 -10.33 10.08 9.08
CA HIS A 1184 -10.94 10.20 10.41
C HIS A 1184 -11.19 11.64 10.83
N GLY A 1185 -10.64 12.63 10.12
CA GLY A 1185 -10.69 14.03 10.52
C GLY A 1185 -9.83 14.29 11.75
N SER A 1186 -10.23 15.24 12.59
CA SER A 1186 -9.49 15.62 13.80
C SER A 1186 -10.08 14.96 15.05
N VAL A 1187 -9.30 14.11 15.71
CA VAL A 1187 -9.67 13.33 16.91
C VAL A 1187 -8.84 13.80 18.09
N ALA A 1188 -9.44 13.93 19.28
CA ALA A 1188 -8.79 14.53 20.44
C ALA A 1188 -8.79 13.63 21.69
N TRP A 1189 -7.68 13.71 22.42
CA TRP A 1189 -7.49 13.16 23.77
C TRP A 1189 -7.19 14.30 24.74
N ILE A 1190 -7.78 14.23 25.93
CA ILE A 1190 -7.52 15.16 27.03
C ILE A 1190 -6.89 14.36 28.17
N ASN A 1191 -5.67 14.70 28.57
CA ASN A 1191 -4.89 14.02 29.61
C ASN A 1191 -4.79 12.49 29.38
N GLY A 1192 -4.57 12.09 28.12
CA GLY A 1192 -4.45 10.69 27.70
C GLY A 1192 -5.79 9.94 27.57
N VAL A 1193 -6.92 10.55 27.91
CA VAL A 1193 -8.25 9.96 27.77
C VAL A 1193 -8.89 10.44 26.48
N PHE A 1194 -9.43 9.50 25.69
CA PHE A 1194 -10.16 9.83 24.46
C PHE A 1194 -11.35 10.75 24.78
N ALA A 1195 -11.37 11.92 24.16
CA ALA A 1195 -12.37 12.94 24.43
C ALA A 1195 -13.45 12.99 23.35
N GLY A 1196 -13.09 12.75 22.09
CA GLY A 1196 -14.04 12.76 20.99
C GLY A 1196 -13.43 13.21 19.66
N ARG A 1197 -14.28 13.70 18.76
CA ARG A 1197 -13.93 14.10 17.40
C ARG A 1197 -14.58 15.43 17.03
N PHE A 1198 -13.92 16.21 16.18
CA PHE A 1198 -14.55 17.38 15.57
C PHE A 1198 -15.44 16.92 14.41
N GLU A 1199 -16.70 17.35 14.39
CA GLU A 1199 -17.67 16.87 13.41
C GLU A 1199 -18.76 17.91 13.11
N VAL A 1200 -19.36 17.76 11.93
CA VAL A 1200 -20.49 18.55 11.44
C VAL A 1200 -21.70 17.65 11.23
N PHE A 1201 -22.89 18.20 11.44
CA PHE A 1201 -24.13 17.49 11.16
C PHE A 1201 -24.55 17.71 9.71
N VAL A 1202 -24.77 16.63 8.98
CA VAL A 1202 -25.13 16.64 7.56
C VAL A 1202 -26.59 16.25 7.38
N TYR A 1203 -27.32 17.05 6.62
CA TYR A 1203 -28.72 16.83 6.25
C TYR A 1203 -28.82 16.05 4.95
N GLY A 1204 -29.52 14.92 4.98
CA GLY A 1204 -29.79 14.12 3.80
C GLY A 1204 -31.07 14.46 3.06
N GLY A 1205 -31.19 13.97 1.83
CA GLY A 1205 -32.28 14.33 0.93
C GLY A 1205 -33.68 14.09 1.51
N ARG A 1206 -34.58 15.06 1.28
CA ARG A 1206 -35.94 15.16 1.87
C ARG A 1206 -35.98 15.19 3.40
N ASN A 1207 -34.88 15.53 4.08
CA ASN A 1207 -34.80 15.54 5.55
C ASN A 1207 -35.17 14.19 6.19
N THR A 1208 -34.90 13.06 5.50
CA THR A 1208 -35.20 11.72 6.03
C THR A 1208 -33.95 10.93 6.43
N GLN A 1209 -32.78 11.39 6.04
CA GLN A 1209 -31.49 10.78 6.35
C GLN A 1209 -30.60 11.82 7.03
N PHE A 1210 -29.89 11.40 8.08
CA PHE A 1210 -29.05 12.29 8.87
C PHE A 1210 -27.77 11.57 9.27
N SER A 1211 -26.64 12.27 9.20
CA SER A 1211 -25.37 11.76 9.71
C SER A 1211 -24.53 12.85 10.33
N TRP A 1212 -23.59 12.44 11.17
CA TRP A 1212 -22.43 13.24 11.53
C TRP A 1212 -21.29 12.89 10.60
N SER A 1213 -20.52 13.90 10.18
CA SER A 1213 -19.31 13.72 9.39
C SER A 1213 -18.14 14.36 10.11
N GLN A 1214 -17.02 13.65 10.10
CA GLN A 1214 -15.74 14.13 10.60
C GLN A 1214 -15.35 15.46 9.95
N MET A 1215 -14.73 16.33 10.73
CA MET A 1215 -14.11 17.57 10.27
C MET A 1215 -12.61 17.51 10.53
N ALA A 1216 -11.84 17.83 9.49
CA ALA A 1216 -10.39 17.90 9.57
C ALA A 1216 -9.94 19.37 9.51
N PHE A 1217 -8.96 19.76 10.31
CA PHE A 1217 -8.32 21.06 10.22
C PHE A 1217 -6.80 20.93 10.15
N VAL A 1218 -6.15 21.87 9.45
CA VAL A 1218 -4.69 21.92 9.40
C VAL A 1218 -4.16 22.57 10.68
N ALA A 1219 -3.03 22.08 11.22
CA ALA A 1219 -2.51 22.61 12.47
C ALA A 1219 -2.21 24.11 12.30
N PRO A 1220 -2.86 25.02 13.05
CA PRO A 1220 -2.60 26.45 12.96
C PRO A 1220 -1.34 26.80 13.77
N LEU A 1221 -0.31 27.30 13.10
CA LEU A 1221 1.04 27.45 13.66
C LEU A 1221 1.65 28.83 13.37
N ASP A 1222 0.82 29.85 13.12
CA ASP A 1222 1.32 31.19 12.82
C ASP A 1222 1.37 32.07 14.06
N ASN A 1223 0.27 32.16 14.82
CA ASN A 1223 0.21 32.96 16.03
C ASN A 1223 -0.46 32.21 17.18
N VAL A 1224 -0.01 32.51 18.41
CA VAL A 1224 -0.67 32.15 19.66
C VAL A 1224 -1.16 33.43 20.29
N THR A 1225 -2.43 33.50 20.65
CA THR A 1225 -3.00 34.61 21.42
C THR A 1225 -3.55 34.07 22.75
N GLU A 1226 -3.58 34.97 23.74
CA GLU A 1226 -3.84 34.67 25.16
C GLU A 1226 -2.72 33.85 25.82
N SER A 1227 -2.64 33.91 27.15
CA SER A 1227 -1.52 33.34 27.92
C SER A 1227 -1.72 31.88 28.34
N GLY A 1228 -2.84 31.25 27.98
CA GLY A 1228 -3.18 29.91 28.47
C GLY A 1228 -2.38 28.77 27.85
N LEU A 1229 -1.93 28.88 26.60
CA LEU A 1229 -1.11 27.84 25.97
C LEU A 1229 0.37 27.97 26.41
N GLN A 1230 0.90 26.90 27.01
CA GLN A 1230 2.27 26.85 27.53
C GLN A 1230 3.26 26.18 26.58
N SER A 1231 2.84 25.19 25.80
CA SER A 1231 3.70 24.57 24.79
C SER A 1231 2.88 23.88 23.71
N LEU A 1232 3.48 23.71 22.53
CA LEU A 1232 2.95 22.86 21.47
C LEU A 1232 4.05 22.04 20.82
N VAL A 1233 3.70 20.84 20.37
CA VAL A 1233 4.57 19.98 19.57
C VAL A 1233 3.77 19.38 18.42
N VAL A 1234 4.29 19.51 17.21
CA VAL A 1234 3.75 18.87 16.01
C VAL A 1234 4.68 17.74 15.58
N ARG A 1235 4.12 16.57 15.35
CA ARG A 1235 4.83 15.39 14.82
C ARG A 1235 4.09 14.89 13.59
N GLU A 1236 4.82 14.21 12.69
CA GLU A 1236 4.15 13.35 11.71
C GLU A 1236 3.34 12.30 12.45
N LEU A 1237 2.13 12.02 11.96
CA LEU A 1237 1.28 10.98 12.54
C LEU A 1237 2.02 9.64 12.42
N GLN A 1238 2.32 8.99 13.54
CA GLN A 1238 2.91 7.65 13.51
C GLN A 1238 1.84 6.68 13.02
N THR A 1239 1.97 6.22 11.78
CA THR A 1239 1.03 5.28 11.17
C THR A 1239 1.17 3.90 11.84
N ASN A 1240 0.61 3.76 13.04
CA ASN A 1240 0.45 2.50 13.77
C ASN A 1240 -0.87 1.79 13.41
N SER A 1241 -1.64 2.27 12.43
CA SER A 1241 -2.81 1.55 11.91
C SER A 1241 -2.69 1.31 10.40
N THR A 1242 -2.79 0.04 10.04
CA THR A 1242 -2.89 -0.48 8.67
C THR A 1242 -4.19 -0.10 7.96
N SER A 1243 -5.00 0.81 8.53
CA SER A 1243 -6.25 1.30 7.93
C SER A 1243 -6.05 2.40 6.87
N TYR A 1244 -4.90 3.09 6.85
CA TYR A 1244 -4.71 4.31 6.04
C TYR A 1244 -4.34 4.12 4.56
N ARG A 1245 -4.21 2.87 4.08
CA ARG A 1245 -3.77 2.58 2.69
C ARG A 1245 -4.73 1.68 1.91
N ARG A 1246 -6.03 1.70 2.23
CA ARG A 1246 -7.06 1.08 1.38
C ARG A 1246 -7.91 2.14 0.71
#